data_AF-A0A812IZG0-F1
#
_entry.id   AF-A0A812IZG0-F1
#
_cell.length_a   1.000
_cell.length_b   1.000
_cell.length_c   1.000
_cell.angle_alpha   90.00
_cell.angle_beta   90.00
_cell.angle_gamma   90.00
#
_symmetry.space_group_name_H-M   'P 1'
#
loop_
_entity.id
_entity.type
_entity.pdbx_description
1 polymer ?
#
loop_
_entity_poly.entity_id
_entity_poly.type
_entity_poly.pdbx_seq_one_letter_code
_entity_poly.pdbx_strand_id
1 'polypeptide(L)'
;VPEIIHKLWAKGKKARREMAKILLQCGGDKDCMLHEAFTEKVTHEYEQNRSNKFEVESGSAAARFESIAFGPRTRRDKYQKNLLWYWVDTKYKGLRTEEDKETLRRQTELGKGATTKVPLGLARPSTKTGGAAPPSESDDDDDEEADDESEVDDGESGSGDDGESKSDDGNDDSPKRKKRPQSKPSKSRKPKRKRDELDEELPDEDLDGVPQVLDELLKQQKKMQAVMHAQQLQNRIDELNTMHDEIADIKSDVERYLTVTVLANKKGAKKNPAKSEPKAAAKPKRAAAKKKGAKVSHEMVAELANAVQYEIEFAFGENSTKKLQSGNLIGKISHAHTTGHAATGTRAAMEMVPSIVATLEVTYVHIGRDREHPVILPSNYVKALVANDKLTNLTGGKPLSCLTTFWEKMRPLRPNHPVYELPEDAWKHIIPVYLIADEGRGFKKTGIMVLGFEPILGYGCDVEDETTASEPIKMNFRGNTFKTRMLFTVLPKAIYNKDASPLRELINQWADDFRNCFSGLEVNHEGEAIKTWFKGADTVVVLKYLSWKFSQILMNADAVINDRAYFEEIRNCLYHTDEFMTALYHSGLFIARLRLERIVRHGCEMLASFSRCADMAFRQSPINPISYSCQMPEDFINGCATLSRSVNARAIGIRTIDLYKVAVASAW
;
A
#
# COMPACT_ATOMS: atom_id res chain seq x y z
N VAL A 1 3.34 9.31 -32.77
CA VAL A 1 2.60 9.66 -34.01
C VAL A 1 1.13 9.77 -33.66
N PRO A 2 0.48 10.94 -33.83
CA PRO A 2 -0.95 11.11 -33.56
C PRO A 2 -1.82 10.06 -34.28
N GLU A 3 -2.91 9.61 -33.63
CA GLU A 3 -3.79 8.53 -34.14
C GLU A 3 -4.42 8.86 -35.51
N ILE A 4 -4.58 10.15 -35.83
CA ILE A 4 -5.08 10.62 -37.13
C ILE A 4 -4.12 10.28 -38.28
N ILE A 5 -2.81 10.32 -38.03
CA ILE A 5 -1.79 9.94 -39.01
C ILE A 5 -1.89 8.43 -39.29
N HIS A 6 -2.15 7.60 -38.27
CA HIS A 6 -2.40 6.17 -38.46
C HIS A 6 -3.67 5.90 -39.30
N LYS A 7 -4.76 6.63 -39.04
CA LYS A 7 -6.00 6.48 -39.82
C LYS A 7 -5.84 6.91 -41.27
N LEU A 8 -5.08 7.97 -41.54
CA LEU A 8 -4.74 8.39 -42.91
C LEU A 8 -3.80 7.40 -43.59
N TRP A 9 -2.87 6.80 -42.85
CA TRP A 9 -1.94 5.78 -43.37
C TRP A 9 -2.65 4.48 -43.76
N ALA A 10 -3.69 4.11 -43.02
CA ALA A 10 -4.49 2.91 -43.29
C ALA A 10 -5.37 3.02 -44.56
N LYS A 11 -5.65 4.23 -45.08
CA LYS A 11 -6.49 4.46 -46.28
C LYS A 11 -5.82 4.11 -47.62
N GLY A 12 -4.63 3.51 -47.60
CA GLY A 12 -3.98 2.96 -48.78
C GLY A 12 -3.07 3.93 -49.56
N LYS A 13 -2.59 3.48 -50.72
CA LYS A 13 -1.41 4.02 -51.42
C LYS A 13 -1.50 5.52 -51.78
N LYS A 14 -2.69 6.02 -52.13
CA LYS A 14 -2.89 7.43 -52.48
C LYS A 14 -2.80 8.35 -51.26
N ALA A 15 -3.41 7.96 -50.14
CA ALA A 15 -3.35 8.73 -48.89
C ALA A 15 -1.94 8.78 -48.29
N ARG A 16 -1.18 7.69 -48.41
CA ARG A 16 0.24 7.65 -48.01
C ARG A 16 1.12 8.60 -48.83
N ARG A 17 0.88 8.71 -50.15
CA ARG A 17 1.62 9.65 -51.01
C ARG A 17 1.34 11.11 -50.69
N GLU A 18 0.08 11.46 -50.41
CA GLU A 18 -0.29 12.83 -50.02
C GLU A 18 0.31 13.21 -48.66
N MET A 19 0.31 12.28 -47.71
CA MET A 19 0.92 12.49 -46.40
C MET A 19 2.46 12.59 -46.48
N ALA A 20 3.10 11.83 -47.35
CA ALA A 20 4.53 11.96 -47.63
C ALA A 20 4.86 13.33 -48.24
N LYS A 21 4.00 13.89 -49.10
CA LYS A 21 4.17 15.26 -49.62
C LYS A 21 4.08 16.32 -48.52
N ILE A 22 3.09 16.19 -47.61
CA ILE A 22 2.93 17.13 -46.48
C ILE A 22 4.15 17.05 -45.56
N LEU A 23 4.65 15.84 -45.27
CA LEU A 23 5.87 15.62 -44.49
C LEU A 23 7.11 16.26 -45.13
N LEU A 24 7.26 16.14 -46.46
CA LEU A 24 8.33 16.76 -47.23
C LEU A 24 8.22 18.30 -47.24
N GLN A 25 7.00 18.84 -47.34
CA GLN A 25 6.75 20.29 -47.30
C GLN A 25 7.03 20.90 -45.92
N CYS A 26 6.87 20.14 -44.83
CA CYS A 26 7.20 20.56 -43.48
C CYS A 26 8.69 20.34 -43.12
N GLY A 27 9.55 19.96 -44.07
CA GLY A 27 10.99 19.79 -43.84
C GLY A 27 11.36 18.66 -42.86
N GLY A 28 10.41 17.77 -42.52
CA GLY A 28 10.61 16.74 -41.50
C GLY A 28 10.70 17.26 -40.06
N ASP A 29 10.42 18.54 -39.81
CA ASP A 29 10.45 19.13 -38.47
C ASP A 29 9.19 18.72 -37.68
N LYS A 30 9.40 18.06 -36.53
CA LYS A 30 8.34 17.55 -35.66
C LYS A 30 7.48 18.67 -35.09
N ASP A 31 8.04 19.86 -34.90
CA ASP A 31 7.34 20.95 -34.23
C ASP A 31 6.39 21.70 -35.17
N CYS A 32 6.65 21.67 -36.48
CA CYS A 32 5.73 22.17 -37.52
C CYS A 32 4.52 21.26 -37.76
N MET A 33 4.57 19.97 -37.36
CA MET A 33 3.48 19.01 -37.59
C MET A 33 2.21 19.27 -36.76
N LEU A 34 2.29 20.15 -35.75
CA LEU A 34 1.17 20.53 -34.88
C LEU A 34 0.36 21.73 -35.40
N HIS A 35 0.64 22.22 -36.61
CA HIS A 35 -0.12 23.31 -37.24
C HIS A 35 -1.47 22.82 -37.82
N GLU A 36 -2.42 23.76 -37.96
CA GLU A 36 -3.86 23.64 -38.26
C GLU A 36 -4.34 22.58 -39.28
N ALA A 37 -3.47 22.05 -40.14
CA ALA A 37 -3.82 21.05 -41.15
C ALA A 37 -4.29 19.70 -40.57
N PHE A 38 -4.04 19.41 -39.29
CA PHE A 38 -4.40 18.13 -38.64
C PHE A 38 -5.43 18.25 -37.50
N THR A 39 -6.05 19.41 -37.29
CA THR A 39 -7.10 19.61 -36.28
C THR A 39 -8.51 19.51 -36.89
N GLU A 40 -9.18 18.37 -36.70
CA GLU A 40 -10.58 18.15 -37.12
C GLU A 40 -11.55 18.51 -35.99
N LYS A 41 -12.57 19.35 -36.27
CA LYS A 41 -13.68 19.64 -35.34
C LYS A 41 -14.69 18.48 -35.37
N VAL A 42 -14.89 17.80 -34.24
CA VAL A 42 -15.81 16.66 -34.15
C VAL A 42 -17.06 17.04 -33.35
N THR A 43 -18.25 16.81 -33.92
CA THR A 43 -19.55 16.97 -33.24
C THR A 43 -20.05 15.59 -32.82
N HIS A 44 -20.44 15.43 -31.55
CA HIS A 44 -20.94 14.14 -31.03
C HIS A 44 -22.44 14.19 -30.70
N GLU A 45 -23.14 13.14 -31.13
CA GLU A 45 -24.55 12.87 -30.86
C GLU A 45 -24.65 11.55 -30.08
N TYR A 46 -25.33 11.58 -28.92
CA TYR A 46 -25.51 10.40 -28.08
C TYR A 46 -27.00 10.16 -27.81
N GLU A 47 -27.40 8.90 -27.89
CA GLU A 47 -28.75 8.43 -27.55
C GLU A 47 -28.63 7.41 -26.43
N GLN A 48 -29.28 7.67 -25.28
CA GLN A 48 -29.16 6.82 -24.10
C GLN A 48 -30.53 6.27 -23.73
N ASN A 49 -30.66 4.94 -23.78
CA ASN A 49 -31.85 4.21 -23.33
C ASN A 49 -31.58 3.58 -21.96
N ARG A 50 -32.46 3.78 -20.98
CA ARG A 50 -32.42 3.05 -19.70
C ARG A 50 -33.72 2.26 -19.52
N SER A 51 -33.59 0.96 -19.30
CA SER A 51 -34.69 0.08 -18.89
C SER A 51 -34.33 -0.60 -17.58
N ASN A 52 -35.10 -0.36 -16.52
CA ASN A 52 -34.94 -1.04 -15.25
C ASN A 52 -36.10 -2.03 -15.04
N LYS A 53 -35.77 -3.30 -14.77
CA LYS A 53 -36.70 -4.38 -14.40
C LYS A 53 -36.26 -4.95 -13.07
N PHE A 54 -37.14 -4.94 -12.07
CA PHE A 54 -36.89 -5.61 -10.79
C PHE A 54 -38.14 -6.42 -10.38
N GLU A 55 -37.89 -7.62 -9.86
CA GLU A 55 -38.89 -8.46 -9.20
C GLU A 55 -38.84 -8.14 -7.70
N VAL A 56 -39.98 -7.84 -7.09
CA VAL A 56 -40.07 -7.57 -5.65
C VAL A 56 -40.87 -8.70 -5.01
N GLU A 57 -40.25 -9.41 -4.07
CA GLU A 57 -40.91 -10.31 -3.13
C GLU A 57 -40.77 -9.74 -1.73
N SER A 58 -41.88 -9.50 -1.04
CA SER A 58 -41.90 -9.03 0.35
C SER A 58 -42.69 -10.01 1.22
N GLY A 59 -42.07 -10.51 2.28
CA GLY A 59 -42.73 -11.24 3.37
C GLY A 59 -42.21 -10.73 4.70
N SER A 60 -43.11 -10.53 5.68
CA SER A 60 -42.75 -10.14 7.04
C SER A 60 -42.62 -11.37 7.93
N ALA A 61 -41.55 -11.44 8.74
CA ALA A 61 -41.38 -12.45 9.77
C ALA A 61 -41.26 -11.75 11.14
N ALA A 62 -42.22 -12.01 12.03
CA ALA A 62 -42.08 -11.72 13.45
C ALA A 62 -41.65 -13.00 14.15
N ALA A 63 -40.41 -13.04 14.64
CA ALA A 63 -39.91 -14.14 15.46
C ALA A 63 -39.66 -13.65 16.89
N ARG A 64 -40.34 -14.28 17.86
CA ARG A 64 -39.99 -14.28 19.28
C ARG A 64 -40.14 -15.71 19.80
N PHE A 65 -39.12 -16.18 20.53
CA PHE A 65 -39.08 -17.17 21.63
C PHE A 65 -37.61 -17.67 21.73
N GLU A 66 -37.00 -18.00 22.86
CA GLU A 66 -37.54 -18.56 24.09
C GLU A 66 -36.56 -18.47 25.27
N SER A 67 -37.13 -18.50 26.47
CA SER A 67 -36.49 -18.70 27.77
C SER A 67 -35.94 -20.13 27.96
N ILE A 68 -34.78 -20.19 28.62
CA ILE A 68 -34.20 -21.26 29.44
C ILE A 68 -35.05 -22.54 29.61
N ALA A 69 -34.53 -23.66 29.09
CA ALA A 69 -34.96 -25.00 29.49
C ALA A 69 -34.14 -25.48 30.71
N PHE A 70 -34.80 -25.48 31.87
CA PHE A 70 -34.58 -26.47 32.91
C PHE A 70 -35.45 -27.70 32.60
N GLY A 71 -34.91 -28.89 32.84
CA GLY A 71 -35.69 -30.08 33.18
C GLY A 71 -34.87 -30.97 34.13
N PRO A 72 -35.47 -31.96 34.84
CA PRO A 72 -36.87 -32.42 34.75
C PRO A 72 -37.59 -32.66 36.11
N ARG A 73 -38.93 -32.53 36.09
CA ARG A 73 -40.00 -33.08 36.98
C ARG A 73 -41.15 -32.04 36.95
N THR A 74 -42.43 -32.29 36.64
CA THR A 74 -43.29 -33.49 36.62
C THR A 74 -44.63 -33.12 35.95
N ARG A 75 -45.31 -34.16 35.42
CA ARG A 75 -46.77 -34.33 35.23
C ARG A 75 -47.51 -33.61 34.09
N ARG A 76 -48.10 -34.46 33.23
CA ARG A 76 -49.08 -34.23 32.16
C ARG A 76 -50.44 -33.77 32.71
N ASP A 77 -51.15 -32.99 31.89
CA ASP A 77 -52.62 -32.90 31.93
C ASP A 77 -53.23 -33.55 30.67
N LYS A 78 -54.39 -34.19 30.85
CA LYS A 78 -55.00 -35.26 30.05
C LYS A 78 -56.20 -34.78 29.21
N TYR A 79 -56.50 -33.47 29.13
CA TYR A 79 -57.80 -33.00 28.64
C TYR A 79 -57.81 -31.74 27.72
N GLN A 80 -56.96 -31.66 26.69
CA GLN A 80 -57.24 -30.76 25.57
C GLN A 80 -57.14 -31.48 24.22
N LYS A 81 -58.28 -32.02 23.79
CA LYS A 81 -58.52 -32.59 22.47
C LYS A 81 -58.82 -31.45 21.47
N ASN A 82 -58.04 -31.42 20.39
CA ASN A 82 -58.32 -30.79 19.08
C ASN A 82 -58.58 -29.27 19.05
N LEU A 83 -57.50 -28.49 18.87
CA LEU A 83 -57.55 -27.16 18.26
C LEU A 83 -56.79 -27.22 16.92
N LEU A 84 -57.52 -27.20 15.80
CA LEU A 84 -56.97 -27.01 14.46
C LEU A 84 -56.79 -25.50 14.23
N TRP A 85 -55.55 -25.07 14.00
CA TRP A 85 -55.25 -23.71 13.54
C TRP A 85 -54.88 -23.79 12.04
N TYR A 86 -55.56 -23.03 11.20
CA TYR A 86 -55.15 -22.82 9.81
C TYR A 86 -54.30 -21.56 9.73
N TRP A 87 -53.18 -21.65 9.01
CA TRP A 87 -52.41 -20.49 8.55
C TRP A 87 -52.66 -20.29 7.06
N VAL A 88 -52.91 -19.05 6.64
CA VAL A 88 -53.04 -18.65 5.24
C VAL A 88 -51.86 -17.73 4.91
N ASP A 89 -50.87 -18.27 4.19
CA ASP A 89 -49.81 -17.46 3.59
C ASP A 89 -50.36 -16.79 2.32
N THR A 90 -50.49 -15.47 2.32
CA THR A 90 -50.76 -14.69 1.11
C THR A 90 -49.46 -14.07 0.60
N LYS A 91 -48.99 -14.52 -0.57
CA LYS A 91 -47.85 -13.95 -1.29
C LYS A 91 -48.36 -13.24 -2.55
N TYR A 92 -47.90 -12.00 -2.78
CA TYR A 92 -48.13 -11.28 -4.03
C TYR A 92 -46.80 -11.15 -4.78
N LYS A 93 -46.83 -11.39 -6.09
CA LYS A 93 -45.68 -11.23 -6.98
C LYS A 93 -46.10 -10.37 -8.18
N GLY A 94 -45.39 -9.28 -8.43
CA GLY A 94 -45.70 -8.34 -9.51
C GLY A 94 -44.43 -7.79 -10.16
N LEU A 95 -44.51 -7.52 -11.46
CA LEU A 95 -43.41 -6.98 -12.28
C LEU A 95 -43.74 -5.54 -12.69
N ARG A 96 -42.87 -4.59 -12.33
CA ARG A 96 -42.96 -3.20 -12.78
C ARG A 96 -41.85 -2.90 -13.78
N THR A 97 -42.21 -2.24 -14.88
CA THR A 97 -41.30 -1.77 -15.93
C THR A 97 -41.56 -0.30 -16.23
N GLU A 98 -40.52 0.52 -16.19
CA GLU A 98 -40.52 1.87 -16.72
C GLU A 98 -39.39 2.00 -17.75
N GLU A 99 -39.70 2.64 -18.88
CA GLU A 99 -38.76 2.93 -19.96
C GLU A 99 -38.76 4.43 -20.24
N ASP A 100 -37.58 5.05 -20.15
CA ASP A 100 -37.35 6.45 -20.54
C ASP A 100 -36.25 6.53 -21.59
N LYS A 101 -36.43 7.45 -22.55
CA LYS A 101 -35.48 7.72 -23.64
C LYS A 101 -35.16 9.20 -23.73
N GLU A 102 -33.87 9.52 -23.82
CA GLU A 102 -33.38 10.89 -23.98
C GLU A 102 -32.24 10.95 -25.01
N THR A 103 -32.22 12.02 -25.82
CA THR A 103 -31.21 12.24 -26.87
C THR A 103 -30.46 13.55 -26.61
N LEU A 104 -29.12 13.49 -26.62
CA LEU A 104 -28.23 14.61 -26.27
C LEU A 104 -27.28 14.96 -27.42
N ARG A 105 -27.16 16.26 -27.75
CA ARG A 105 -26.21 16.80 -28.73
C ARG A 105 -25.18 17.71 -28.05
N ARG A 106 -23.87 17.52 -28.30
CA ARG A 106 -22.80 18.38 -27.77
C ARG A 106 -21.73 18.67 -28.83
N GLN A 107 -21.43 19.96 -29.01
CA GLN A 107 -20.28 20.43 -29.78
C GLN A 107 -19.12 20.73 -28.83
N THR A 108 -17.91 20.28 -29.17
CA THR A 108 -16.70 20.51 -28.36
C THR A 108 -15.55 20.91 -29.28
N GLU A 109 -14.88 22.03 -28.98
CA GLU A 109 -13.62 22.40 -29.62
C GLU A 109 -12.46 21.91 -28.74
N LEU A 110 -11.50 21.19 -29.34
CA LEU A 110 -10.35 20.63 -28.62
C LEU A 110 -9.22 21.66 -28.56
N GLY A 111 -8.88 22.12 -27.35
CA GLY A 111 -7.71 22.97 -27.10
C GLY A 111 -6.38 22.22 -27.24
N LYS A 112 -5.30 22.96 -27.53
CA LYS A 112 -3.92 22.45 -27.68
C LYS A 112 -3.56 21.49 -26.54
N GLY A 113 -3.32 20.22 -26.88
CA GLY A 113 -2.76 19.21 -25.97
C GLY A 113 -3.71 18.17 -25.40
N ALA A 114 -5.02 18.21 -25.67
CA ALA A 114 -5.95 17.20 -25.15
C ALA A 114 -6.17 16.04 -26.14
N THR A 115 -5.57 14.87 -25.87
CA THR A 115 -5.90 13.62 -26.58
C THR A 115 -7.07 12.91 -25.90
N THR A 116 -8.24 12.86 -26.54
CA THR A 116 -9.38 12.03 -26.11
C THR A 116 -9.34 10.67 -26.83
N LYS A 117 -9.04 9.60 -26.08
CA LYS A 117 -9.25 8.21 -26.54
C LYS A 117 -10.60 7.71 -26.05
N VAL A 118 -11.56 7.52 -26.97
CA VAL A 118 -12.72 6.64 -26.78
C VAL A 118 -12.69 5.57 -27.87
N PRO A 119 -12.63 4.26 -27.54
CA PRO A 119 -12.66 3.21 -28.55
C PRO A 119 -14.10 2.83 -28.90
N LEU A 120 -14.52 3.18 -30.11
CA LEU A 120 -15.69 2.62 -30.80
C LEU A 120 -15.23 1.41 -31.62
N GLY A 121 -15.78 0.24 -31.30
CA GLY A 121 -15.60 -0.98 -32.09
C GLY A 121 -16.69 -1.11 -33.16
N LEU A 122 -16.29 -1.50 -34.37
CA LEU A 122 -17.10 -2.19 -35.39
C LEU A 122 -16.13 -3.11 -36.15
N ALA A 123 -16.28 -4.43 -36.02
CA ALA A 123 -17.12 -5.31 -36.83
C ALA A 123 -16.39 -5.82 -38.08
N ARG A 124 -16.13 -7.14 -38.09
CA ARG A 124 -15.63 -7.90 -39.24
C ARG A 124 -16.73 -7.99 -40.32
N PRO A 125 -16.39 -7.93 -41.62
CA PRO A 125 -17.24 -8.50 -42.65
C PRO A 125 -17.07 -10.03 -42.67
N SER A 126 -18.20 -10.72 -42.76
CA SER A 126 -18.28 -12.11 -43.18
C SER A 126 -17.97 -12.24 -44.67
N THR A 127 -17.16 -13.22 -45.04
CA THR A 127 -17.23 -13.83 -46.38
C THR A 127 -17.06 -15.33 -46.25
N LYS A 128 -18.12 -16.04 -46.63
CA LYS A 128 -18.16 -17.47 -46.97
C LYS A 128 -17.48 -17.68 -48.32
N THR A 129 -16.63 -18.70 -48.41
CA THR A 129 -16.38 -19.63 -49.54
C THR A 129 -15.28 -20.57 -49.00
N GLY A 130 -15.45 -21.88 -48.79
CA GLY A 130 -16.07 -22.89 -49.63
C GLY A 130 -14.96 -23.61 -50.42
N GLY A 131 -14.49 -24.78 -49.94
CA GLY A 131 -13.49 -25.59 -50.66
C GLY A 131 -12.90 -26.75 -49.85
N ALA A 132 -13.41 -27.94 -50.15
CA ALA A 132 -13.07 -29.33 -49.78
C ALA A 132 -11.70 -29.73 -49.19
N ALA A 133 -11.76 -30.76 -48.32
CA ALA A 133 -10.68 -31.58 -47.75
C ALA A 133 -9.99 -32.52 -48.78
N PRO A 134 -8.90 -33.22 -48.42
CA PRO A 134 -9.02 -34.55 -47.77
C PRO A 134 -7.99 -34.81 -46.62
N PRO A 135 -8.07 -35.97 -45.92
CA PRO A 135 -7.63 -36.16 -44.54
C PRO A 135 -6.28 -36.90 -44.37
N SER A 136 -5.70 -36.79 -43.17
CA SER A 136 -4.72 -37.74 -42.61
C SER A 136 -4.70 -37.52 -41.07
N GLU A 137 -5.16 -38.49 -40.28
CA GLU A 137 -4.31 -39.49 -39.57
C GLU A 137 -3.44 -38.80 -38.52
N SER A 138 -3.94 -38.79 -37.27
CA SER A 138 -3.58 -39.70 -36.18
C SER A 138 -2.32 -39.20 -35.47
N ASP A 139 -2.44 -38.89 -34.19
CA ASP A 139 -1.72 -39.61 -33.14
C ASP A 139 -2.14 -39.00 -31.79
N ASP A 140 -2.69 -39.91 -30.98
CA ASP A 140 -2.97 -39.80 -29.57
C ASP A 140 -1.65 -39.59 -28.81
N ASP A 141 -1.63 -38.69 -27.84
CA ASP A 141 -0.71 -38.76 -26.69
C ASP A 141 -1.41 -38.11 -25.50
N ASP A 142 -2.09 -38.99 -24.75
CA ASP A 142 -2.60 -38.78 -23.40
C ASP A 142 -1.42 -38.88 -22.41
N ASP A 143 -0.93 -37.76 -21.89
CA ASP A 143 -0.06 -37.74 -20.71
C ASP A 143 -0.89 -37.45 -19.45
N GLU A 144 -1.58 -38.48 -18.96
CA GLU A 144 -2.01 -38.59 -17.57
C GLU A 144 -0.88 -39.23 -16.76
N GLU A 145 -0.06 -38.43 -16.06
CA GLU A 145 0.72 -38.93 -14.92
C GLU A 145 0.05 -38.51 -13.62
N ALA A 146 -0.79 -39.43 -13.14
CA ALA A 146 -1.10 -39.60 -11.73
C ALA A 146 -0.21 -40.72 -11.20
N ASP A 147 0.74 -40.40 -10.34
CA ASP A 147 1.36 -41.39 -9.45
C ASP A 147 1.12 -40.99 -7.99
N ASP A 148 0.25 -41.80 -7.42
CA ASP A 148 -0.01 -42.05 -6.01
C ASP A 148 1.07 -43.02 -5.47
N GLU A 149 1.04 -43.25 -4.16
CA GLU A 149 1.79 -44.26 -3.39
C GLU A 149 3.19 -43.83 -2.88
N SER A 150 3.59 -44.13 -1.65
CA SER A 150 2.92 -44.66 -0.46
C SER A 150 3.90 -44.52 0.71
N GLU A 151 3.35 -44.42 1.92
CA GLU A 151 4.08 -44.53 3.17
C GLU A 151 4.74 -45.92 3.29
N VAL A 152 6.03 -45.96 3.67
CA VAL A 152 6.61 -47.13 4.33
C VAL A 152 7.44 -46.63 5.53
N ASP A 153 6.81 -46.80 6.69
CA ASP A 153 7.40 -46.93 8.01
C ASP A 153 8.28 -48.18 8.04
N ASP A 154 9.49 -48.08 8.60
CA ASP A 154 10.20 -49.20 9.23
C ASP A 154 11.55 -48.74 9.83
N GLY A 155 11.78 -49.13 11.08
CA GLY A 155 13.03 -49.82 11.39
C GLY A 155 14.04 -49.10 12.28
N GLU A 156 13.97 -49.44 13.56
CA GLU A 156 14.99 -49.30 14.59
C GLU A 156 16.42 -49.75 14.22
N SER A 157 17.33 -49.28 15.08
CA SER A 157 18.55 -49.95 15.58
C SER A 157 19.86 -49.74 14.83
N GLY A 158 20.90 -49.39 15.59
CA GLY A 158 22.26 -49.28 15.05
C GLY A 158 23.23 -48.53 15.95
N SER A 159 23.55 -49.14 17.09
CA SER A 159 24.68 -48.85 17.98
C SER A 159 26.05 -48.76 17.27
N GLY A 160 26.94 -47.91 17.80
CA GLY A 160 28.39 -47.88 17.55
C GLY A 160 28.93 -46.53 18.03
N ASP A 161 29.39 -46.36 19.26
CA ASP A 161 30.59 -46.92 19.91
C ASP A 161 31.90 -46.30 19.38
N ASP A 162 32.81 -46.04 20.32
CA ASP A 162 34.18 -45.49 20.22
C ASP A 162 34.30 -43.95 20.00
N GLY A 163 34.98 -43.14 20.84
CA GLY A 163 35.80 -43.44 22.00
C GLY A 163 36.44 -42.18 22.64
N GLU A 164 36.80 -42.37 23.91
CA GLU A 164 37.98 -41.86 24.65
C GLU A 164 38.39 -40.36 24.65
N SER A 165 38.28 -39.74 25.83
CA SER A 165 39.39 -39.22 26.67
C SER A 165 38.80 -38.42 27.86
N LYS A 166 38.74 -38.97 29.08
CA LYS A 166 39.74 -38.91 30.18
C LYS A 166 40.20 -37.49 30.59
N SER A 167 39.63 -36.98 31.68
CA SER A 167 40.33 -36.62 32.94
C SER A 167 39.28 -36.07 33.92
N ASP A 168 38.90 -36.76 34.99
CA ASP A 168 39.58 -36.99 36.29
C ASP A 168 39.39 -35.84 37.30
N ASP A 169 39.27 -36.21 38.57
CA ASP A 169 39.00 -35.44 39.80
C ASP A 169 37.54 -34.97 40.04
N GLY A 170 36.87 -35.27 41.16
CA GLY A 170 37.28 -35.92 42.39
C GLY A 170 36.08 -36.04 43.34
N ASN A 171 35.79 -37.29 43.67
CA ASN A 171 35.34 -37.91 44.91
C ASN A 171 34.57 -37.15 46.04
N ASP A 172 33.69 -37.97 46.65
CA ASP A 172 33.31 -38.04 48.07
C ASP A 172 32.29 -37.05 48.66
N ASP A 173 31.35 -37.46 49.52
CA ASP A 173 30.85 -38.78 49.88
C ASP A 173 29.51 -38.60 50.61
N SER A 174 28.78 -39.69 50.71
CA SER A 174 27.42 -39.90 51.18
C SER A 174 27.30 -39.75 52.74
N PRO A 175 26.22 -40.15 53.46
CA PRO A 175 24.93 -40.71 53.04
C PRO A 175 23.67 -40.25 53.81
N LYS A 176 22.55 -40.63 53.20
CA LYS A 176 21.15 -40.68 53.68
C LYS A 176 20.96 -41.17 55.14
N ARG A 177 19.98 -40.60 55.87
CA ARG A 177 19.02 -41.42 56.64
C ARG A 177 17.73 -40.68 57.07
N LYS A 178 16.64 -41.44 56.98
CA LYS A 178 15.23 -41.15 57.35
C LYS A 178 15.04 -40.95 58.86
N LYS A 179 14.08 -40.09 59.27
CA LYS A 179 12.86 -40.41 60.07
C LYS A 179 12.21 -39.15 60.70
N ARG A 180 10.87 -39.08 60.57
CA ARG A 180 9.89 -38.27 61.36
C ARG A 180 9.86 -38.74 62.85
N PRO A 181 8.96 -38.21 63.71
CA PRO A 181 8.56 -36.82 64.06
C PRO A 181 8.59 -36.60 65.61
N GLN A 182 8.38 -35.37 66.11
CA GLN A 182 7.55 -35.01 67.29
C GLN A 182 7.98 -33.72 68.04
N SER A 183 6.93 -33.05 68.55
CA SER A 183 6.83 -32.23 69.78
C SER A 183 7.58 -30.89 69.91
N LYS A 184 6.75 -29.82 70.03
CA LYS A 184 6.90 -28.62 70.90
C LYS A 184 7.35 -29.04 72.33
N PRO A 185 7.92 -28.17 73.23
CA PRO A 185 7.54 -26.76 73.43
C PRO A 185 8.61 -25.77 74.01
N SER A 186 8.17 -24.51 74.14
CA SER A 186 8.39 -23.61 75.29
C SER A 186 9.52 -22.54 75.28
N LYS A 187 9.02 -21.29 75.43
CA LYS A 187 9.42 -20.23 76.39
C LYS A 187 10.79 -19.53 76.28
N SER A 188 10.74 -18.23 75.95
CA SER A 188 11.32 -17.12 76.74
C SER A 188 10.80 -15.77 76.19
N ARG A 189 10.00 -14.94 76.90
CA ARG A 189 10.28 -13.95 77.98
C ARG A 189 11.28 -12.88 77.51
N LYS A 190 10.92 -11.61 77.21
CA LYS A 190 10.50 -10.45 78.07
C LYS A 190 10.50 -9.16 77.16
N PRO A 191 10.15 -7.93 77.62
CA PRO A 191 9.11 -7.47 78.54
C PRO A 191 8.27 -6.26 78.04
N LYS A 192 7.22 -5.99 78.83
CA LYS A 192 6.19 -4.94 78.82
C LYS A 192 6.67 -3.47 78.70
N ARG A 193 5.85 -2.64 78.06
CA ARG A 193 5.54 -1.26 78.50
C ARG A 193 4.02 -1.08 78.62
N LYS A 194 3.61 -0.45 79.73
CA LYS A 194 2.23 -0.18 80.17
C LYS A 194 1.67 1.10 79.53
N ARG A 195 0.36 1.14 79.29
CA ARG A 195 -0.55 2.31 79.43
C ARG A 195 -1.99 1.80 79.28
N ASP A 196 -2.68 1.58 80.39
CA ASP A 196 -3.80 2.38 80.93
C ASP A 196 -5.06 2.22 80.05
N GLU A 197 -5.92 1.23 80.32
CA GLU A 197 -7.13 1.28 81.18
C GLU A 197 -8.16 2.34 80.76
N LEU A 198 -9.21 1.87 80.08
CA LEU A 198 -10.59 2.37 80.19
C LEU A 198 -11.53 1.29 79.62
N ASP A 199 -12.19 0.60 80.54
CA ASP A 199 -13.26 -0.36 80.31
C ASP A 199 -14.55 0.38 79.93
N GLU A 200 -15.10 0.06 78.76
CA GLU A 200 -16.55 0.12 78.51
C GLU A 200 -16.95 -1.20 77.85
N GLU A 201 -17.61 -2.06 78.62
CA GLU A 201 -18.26 -3.29 78.15
C GLU A 201 -19.38 -2.91 77.15
N LEU A 202 -19.17 -3.19 75.88
CA LEU A 202 -20.23 -3.23 74.87
C LEU A 202 -20.57 -4.69 74.56
N PRO A 203 -21.87 -5.03 74.43
CA PRO A 203 -22.31 -6.39 74.20
C PRO A 203 -21.83 -6.89 72.83
N ASP A 204 -21.21 -8.08 72.83
CA ASP A 204 -20.87 -8.83 71.62
C ASP A 204 -22.16 -9.21 70.87
N GLU A 205 -22.56 -8.37 69.92
CA GLU A 205 -23.51 -8.77 68.87
C GLU A 205 -22.73 -9.48 67.76
N ASP A 206 -23.12 -10.73 67.49
CA ASP A 206 -22.57 -11.61 66.46
C ASP A 206 -22.50 -10.94 65.07
N LEU A 207 -21.32 -10.45 64.71
CA LEU A 207 -20.99 -9.85 63.40
C LEU A 207 -20.46 -10.87 62.38
N ASP A 208 -20.82 -12.14 62.50
CA ASP A 208 -20.37 -13.22 61.61
C ASP A 208 -21.01 -13.20 60.20
N GLY A 209 -21.90 -12.22 59.92
CA GLY A 209 -22.55 -12.03 58.61
C GLY A 209 -22.03 -10.87 57.76
N VAL A 210 -21.26 -9.93 58.33
CA VAL A 210 -20.90 -8.67 57.65
C VAL A 210 -20.03 -8.86 56.39
N PRO A 211 -19.04 -9.77 56.35
CA PRO A 211 -18.24 -9.97 55.15
C PRO A 211 -19.06 -10.46 53.95
N GLN A 212 -20.08 -11.30 54.18
CA GLN A 212 -20.93 -11.84 53.11
C GLN A 212 -21.85 -10.77 52.53
N VAL A 213 -22.43 -9.91 53.39
CA VAL A 213 -23.27 -8.78 52.96
C VAL A 213 -22.45 -7.76 52.16
N LEU A 214 -21.19 -7.53 52.53
CA LEU A 214 -20.30 -6.60 51.83
C LEU A 214 -19.90 -7.12 50.44
N ASP A 215 -19.58 -8.42 50.31
CA ASP A 215 -19.29 -9.05 49.02
C ASP A 215 -20.52 -9.06 48.09
N GLU A 216 -21.71 -9.26 48.65
CA GLU A 216 -22.96 -9.22 47.89
C GLU A 216 -23.30 -7.80 47.41
N LEU A 217 -23.06 -6.77 48.23
CA LEU A 217 -23.15 -5.36 47.84
C LEU A 217 -22.16 -5.00 46.72
N LEU A 218 -20.89 -5.42 46.82
CA LEU A 218 -19.89 -5.18 45.77
C LEU A 218 -20.24 -5.88 44.46
N LYS A 219 -20.83 -7.08 44.53
CA LYS A 219 -21.30 -7.81 43.35
C LYS A 219 -22.51 -7.13 42.70
N GLN A 220 -23.44 -6.59 43.49
CA GLN A 220 -24.56 -5.78 42.99
C GLN A 220 -24.08 -4.47 42.36
N GLN A 221 -23.09 -3.79 42.96
CA GLN A 221 -22.50 -2.57 42.42
C GLN A 221 -21.85 -2.81 41.06
N LYS A 222 -21.10 -3.91 40.89
CA LYS A 222 -20.49 -4.28 39.60
C LYS A 222 -21.53 -4.58 38.53
N LYS A 223 -22.63 -5.26 38.89
CA LYS A 223 -23.76 -5.51 37.97
C LYS A 223 -24.43 -4.21 37.56
N MET A 224 -24.67 -3.30 38.50
CA MET A 224 -25.28 -2.00 38.22
C MET A 224 -24.40 -1.13 37.32
N GLN A 225 -23.08 -1.12 37.54
CA GLN A 225 -22.12 -0.45 36.66
C GLN A 225 -22.08 -1.06 35.25
N ALA A 226 -22.15 -2.39 35.12
CA ALA A 226 -22.20 -3.05 33.81
C ALA A 226 -23.49 -2.71 33.04
N VAL A 227 -24.63 -2.65 33.73
CA VAL A 227 -25.91 -2.22 33.13
C VAL A 227 -25.87 -0.75 32.72
N MET A 228 -25.29 0.13 33.56
CA MET A 228 -25.09 1.54 33.19
C MET A 228 -24.20 1.70 31.96
N HIS A 229 -23.10 0.96 31.87
CA HIS A 229 -22.23 1.00 30.69
C HIS A 229 -22.92 0.45 29.43
N ALA A 230 -23.71 -0.62 29.55
CA ALA A 230 -24.49 -1.15 28.43
C ALA A 230 -25.54 -0.13 27.95
N GLN A 231 -26.22 0.56 28.87
CA GLN A 231 -27.16 1.63 28.52
C GLN A 231 -26.48 2.82 27.85
N GLN A 232 -25.32 3.25 28.36
CA GLN A 232 -24.52 4.31 27.73
C GLN A 232 -24.06 3.93 26.32
N LEU A 233 -23.68 2.67 26.11
CA LEU A 233 -23.30 2.17 24.79
C LEU A 233 -24.49 2.13 23.84
N GLN A 234 -25.67 1.70 24.32
CA GLN A 234 -26.89 1.70 23.53
C GLN A 234 -27.31 3.13 23.14
N ASN A 235 -27.26 4.08 24.08
CA ASN A 235 -27.55 5.48 23.78
C ASN A 235 -26.60 6.04 22.71
N ARG A 236 -25.30 5.70 22.77
CA ARG A 236 -24.33 6.11 21.73
C ARG A 236 -24.60 5.47 20.36
N ILE A 237 -25.07 4.23 20.34
CA ILE A 237 -25.48 3.56 19.09
C ILE A 237 -26.69 4.28 18.49
N ASP A 238 -27.66 4.65 19.32
CA ASP A 238 -28.86 5.35 18.87
C ASP A 238 -28.53 6.79 18.39
N GLU A 239 -27.62 7.50 19.07
CA GLU A 239 -27.06 8.78 18.61
C GLU A 239 -26.34 8.64 17.26
N LEU A 240 -25.53 7.59 17.07
CA LEU A 240 -24.85 7.30 15.81
C LEU A 240 -25.83 7.02 14.67
N ASN A 241 -26.88 6.25 14.93
CA ASN A 241 -27.94 5.99 13.94
C ASN A 241 -28.68 7.28 13.58
N THR A 242 -28.99 8.13 14.56
CA THR A 242 -29.63 9.44 14.31
C THR A 242 -28.76 10.33 13.41
N MET A 243 -27.46 10.42 13.69
CA MET A 243 -26.52 11.17 12.83
C MET A 243 -26.40 10.56 11.42
N HIS A 244 -26.50 9.24 11.30
CA HIS A 244 -26.46 8.57 9.99
C HIS A 244 -27.67 8.96 9.12
N ASP A 245 -28.85 9.02 9.74
CA ASP A 245 -30.08 9.44 9.07
C ASP A 245 -30.03 10.93 8.67
N GLU A 246 -29.53 11.82 9.54
CA GLU A 246 -29.32 13.24 9.21
C GLU A 246 -28.37 13.43 8.02
N ILE A 247 -27.29 12.65 7.94
CA ILE A 247 -26.37 12.69 6.79
C ILE A 247 -27.06 12.21 5.51
N ALA A 248 -27.92 11.20 5.60
CA ALA A 248 -28.68 10.71 4.46
C ALA A 248 -29.66 11.77 3.93
N ASP A 249 -30.31 12.52 4.83
CA ASP A 249 -31.22 13.61 4.47
C ASP A 249 -30.46 14.80 3.84
N ILE A 250 -29.34 15.22 4.42
CA ILE A 250 -28.49 16.28 3.83
C ILE A 250 -28.04 15.90 2.42
N LYS A 251 -27.66 14.64 2.22
CA LYS A 251 -27.23 14.15 0.91
C LYS A 251 -28.38 14.19 -0.11
N SER A 252 -29.58 13.79 0.29
CA SER A 252 -30.80 13.86 -0.52
C SER A 252 -31.12 15.30 -0.93
N ASP A 253 -30.97 16.26 0.00
CA ASP A 253 -31.22 17.67 -0.26
C ASP A 253 -30.16 18.32 -1.16
N VAL A 254 -28.88 17.96 -1.00
CA VAL A 254 -27.80 18.38 -1.91
C VAL A 254 -28.03 17.85 -3.32
N GLU A 255 -28.45 16.59 -3.47
CA GLU A 255 -28.80 16.01 -4.76
C GLU A 255 -30.01 16.71 -5.40
N ARG A 256 -31.04 17.06 -4.62
CA ARG A 256 -32.16 17.89 -5.10
C ARG A 256 -31.72 19.29 -5.51
N TYR A 257 -30.89 19.95 -4.71
CA TYR A 257 -30.43 21.30 -4.99
C TYR A 257 -29.64 21.35 -6.30
N LEU A 258 -28.67 20.43 -6.47
CA LEU A 258 -27.91 20.28 -7.71
C LEU A 258 -28.82 20.04 -8.93
N THR A 259 -29.88 19.26 -8.76
CA THR A 259 -30.86 18.99 -9.84
C THR A 259 -31.62 20.27 -10.22
N VAL A 260 -32.03 21.09 -9.25
CA VAL A 260 -32.79 22.32 -9.49
C VAL A 260 -31.91 23.44 -10.07
N THR A 261 -30.66 23.61 -9.61
CA THR A 261 -29.75 24.65 -10.13
C THR A 261 -29.36 24.39 -11.59
N VAL A 262 -29.27 23.12 -12.00
CA VAL A 262 -29.00 22.73 -13.39
C VAL A 262 -30.23 22.96 -14.30
N LEU A 263 -31.44 22.86 -13.75
CA LEU A 263 -32.69 23.08 -14.50
C LEU A 263 -33.06 24.55 -14.66
N ALA A 264 -32.70 25.43 -13.71
CA ALA A 264 -33.01 26.86 -13.77
C ALA A 264 -32.21 27.62 -14.87
N ASN A 265 -31.02 27.14 -15.23
CA ASN A 265 -30.13 27.81 -16.19
C ASN A 265 -30.42 27.50 -17.68
N LYS A 266 -31.54 26.83 -18.00
CA LYS A 266 -31.78 26.28 -19.36
C LYS A 266 -33.10 26.66 -20.05
N LYS A 267 -33.83 27.67 -19.58
CA LYS A 267 -35.04 28.16 -20.28
C LYS A 267 -34.74 29.37 -21.15
N GLY A 268 -34.25 29.12 -22.37
CA GLY A 268 -34.17 30.10 -23.45
C GLY A 268 -34.30 29.45 -24.84
N ALA A 269 -35.33 29.84 -25.58
CA ALA A 269 -35.62 29.63 -27.01
C ALA A 269 -36.27 28.30 -27.49
N LYS A 270 -37.40 28.48 -28.20
CA LYS A 270 -38.34 27.52 -28.82
C LYS A 270 -37.97 27.18 -30.29
N LYS A 271 -38.30 25.97 -30.78
CA LYS A 271 -39.35 25.65 -31.81
C LYS A 271 -39.19 24.24 -32.45
N ASN A 272 -40.35 23.59 -32.65
CA ASN A 272 -40.70 22.27 -33.23
C ASN A 272 -40.71 22.25 -34.79
N PRO A 273 -41.13 21.16 -35.51
CA PRO A 273 -41.08 19.67 -35.28
C PRO A 273 -40.75 18.82 -36.55
N ALA A 274 -40.59 17.48 -36.44
CA ALA A 274 -41.40 16.44 -37.16
C ALA A 274 -40.78 15.01 -37.23
N LYS A 275 -41.60 14.02 -36.81
CA LYS A 275 -41.86 12.63 -37.31
C LYS A 275 -40.70 11.72 -37.81
N SER A 276 -40.53 10.53 -37.21
CA SER A 276 -41.18 9.24 -37.58
C SER A 276 -40.42 8.00 -37.02
N GLU A 277 -41.14 7.07 -36.39
CA GLU A 277 -40.76 5.66 -36.08
C GLU A 277 -40.81 4.76 -37.36
N PRO A 278 -40.38 3.45 -37.41
CA PRO A 278 -40.36 2.45 -36.32
C PRO A 278 -39.32 1.27 -36.31
N LYS A 279 -39.31 0.55 -35.17
CA LYS A 279 -39.14 -0.91 -34.92
C LYS A 279 -37.82 -1.66 -35.26
N ALA A 280 -37.19 -2.26 -34.23
CA ALA A 280 -37.21 -3.71 -33.91
C ALA A 280 -35.90 -4.32 -33.33
N ALA A 281 -36.10 -5.41 -32.58
CA ALA A 281 -35.22 -6.55 -32.29
C ALA A 281 -34.32 -6.52 -31.03
N ALA A 282 -34.69 -7.37 -30.06
CA ALA A 282 -33.99 -7.71 -28.83
C ALA A 282 -32.83 -8.69 -29.06
N LYS A 283 -31.71 -8.52 -28.31
CA LYS A 283 -30.63 -9.52 -28.14
C LYS A 283 -29.84 -9.33 -26.81
N PRO A 284 -29.08 -10.34 -26.34
CA PRO A 284 -29.00 -10.70 -24.92
C PRO A 284 -27.86 -10.05 -24.11
N LYS A 285 -28.06 -10.07 -22.78
CA LYS A 285 -27.23 -9.47 -21.72
C LYS A 285 -25.83 -10.10 -21.62
N ARG A 286 -24.78 -9.27 -21.61
CA ARG A 286 -23.43 -9.60 -21.10
C ARG A 286 -23.03 -8.57 -20.06
N ALA A 287 -22.60 -9.05 -18.89
CA ALA A 287 -22.26 -8.24 -17.72
C ALA A 287 -21.07 -7.31 -17.99
N ALA A 288 -21.22 -6.03 -17.62
CA ALA A 288 -20.22 -4.99 -17.81
C ALA A 288 -19.14 -5.05 -16.72
N ALA A 289 -17.98 -5.62 -17.05
CA ALA A 289 -16.78 -5.50 -16.23
C ALA A 289 -16.15 -4.10 -16.41
N LYS A 290 -15.80 -3.44 -15.31
CA LYS A 290 -15.06 -2.16 -15.30
C LYS A 290 -13.75 -2.30 -16.07
N LYS A 291 -13.59 -1.55 -17.16
CA LYS A 291 -12.37 -1.52 -17.99
C LYS A 291 -11.23 -0.85 -17.22
N LYS A 292 -10.31 -1.65 -16.67
CA LYS A 292 -8.96 -1.19 -16.29
C LYS A 292 -8.19 -0.87 -17.58
N GLY A 293 -7.35 0.16 -17.56
CA GLY A 293 -6.47 0.50 -18.70
C GLY A 293 -5.75 -0.76 -19.19
N ALA A 294 -5.90 -1.09 -20.47
CA ALA A 294 -5.38 -2.32 -21.04
C ALA A 294 -3.84 -2.27 -20.99
N LYS A 295 -3.23 -3.11 -20.16
CA LYS A 295 -1.78 -3.35 -20.20
C LYS A 295 -1.47 -4.01 -21.55
N VAL A 296 -0.50 -3.46 -22.28
CA VAL A 296 0.01 -4.08 -23.50
C VAL A 296 0.65 -5.40 -23.09
N SER A 297 0.20 -6.52 -23.68
CA SER A 297 0.75 -7.83 -23.36
C SER A 297 2.10 -8.03 -24.05
N HIS A 298 2.97 -8.89 -23.52
CA HIS A 298 4.27 -9.16 -24.15
C HIS A 298 4.12 -9.77 -25.55
N GLU A 299 3.04 -10.52 -25.79
CA GLU A 299 2.68 -11.05 -27.11
C GLU A 299 2.40 -9.93 -28.10
N MET A 300 1.67 -8.89 -27.68
CA MET A 300 1.41 -7.72 -28.51
C MET A 300 2.68 -6.90 -28.76
N VAL A 301 3.58 -6.80 -27.77
CA VAL A 301 4.91 -6.19 -27.98
C VAL A 301 5.71 -6.99 -29.01
N ALA A 302 5.65 -8.32 -28.96
CA ALA A 302 6.35 -9.18 -29.90
C ALA A 302 5.78 -9.11 -31.32
N GLU A 303 4.46 -9.08 -31.43
CA GLU A 303 3.75 -8.85 -32.69
C GLU A 303 4.14 -7.49 -33.30
N LEU A 304 4.16 -6.43 -32.48
CA LEU A 304 4.60 -5.10 -32.91
C LEU A 304 6.07 -5.08 -33.33
N ALA A 305 6.96 -5.72 -32.58
CA ALA A 305 8.38 -5.80 -32.93
C ALA A 305 8.59 -6.56 -34.25
N ASN A 306 7.85 -7.65 -34.46
CA ASN A 306 7.86 -8.39 -35.72
C ASN A 306 7.33 -7.55 -36.88
N ALA A 307 6.23 -6.82 -36.70
CA ALA A 307 5.69 -5.92 -37.70
C ALA A 307 6.69 -4.80 -38.06
N VAL A 308 7.34 -4.20 -37.06
CA VAL A 308 8.37 -3.17 -37.24
C VAL A 308 9.58 -3.73 -37.98
N GLN A 309 10.10 -4.91 -37.59
CA GLN A 309 11.21 -5.56 -38.28
C GLN A 309 10.87 -5.83 -39.75
N TYR A 310 9.69 -6.42 -40.01
CA TYR A 310 9.23 -6.73 -41.35
C TYR A 310 9.11 -5.48 -42.22
N GLU A 311 8.53 -4.39 -41.71
CA GLU A 311 8.40 -3.13 -42.46
C GLU A 311 9.75 -2.49 -42.80
N ILE A 312 10.70 -2.51 -41.85
CA ILE A 312 12.05 -1.95 -42.06
C ILE A 312 12.83 -2.79 -43.09
N GLU A 313 12.78 -4.12 -42.98
CA GLU A 313 13.44 -5.02 -43.93
C GLU A 313 12.80 -4.93 -45.32
N PHE A 314 11.48 -4.81 -45.40
CA PHE A 314 10.78 -4.59 -46.67
C PHE A 314 11.14 -3.26 -47.33
N ALA A 315 11.24 -2.18 -46.56
CA ALA A 315 11.50 -0.84 -47.10
C ALA A 315 12.98 -0.58 -47.46
N PHE A 316 13.91 -1.15 -46.70
CA PHE A 316 15.33 -0.81 -46.77
C PHE A 316 16.24 -2.02 -47.11
N GLY A 317 15.65 -3.16 -47.46
CA GLY A 317 16.36 -4.40 -47.78
C GLY A 317 16.61 -5.29 -46.56
N GLU A 318 16.92 -6.56 -46.81
CA GLU A 318 17.20 -7.53 -45.75
C GLU A 318 18.31 -7.04 -44.80
N ASN A 319 18.20 -7.37 -43.51
CA ASN A 319 19.12 -6.97 -42.45
C ASN A 319 19.20 -5.46 -42.15
N SER A 320 18.35 -4.61 -42.76
CA SER A 320 18.32 -3.18 -42.44
C SER A 320 17.96 -2.89 -40.98
N THR A 321 17.13 -3.73 -40.35
CA THR A 321 16.81 -3.65 -38.92
C THR A 321 18.05 -3.78 -38.04
N LYS A 322 19.05 -4.60 -38.41
CA LYS A 322 20.31 -4.77 -37.66
C LYS A 322 21.17 -3.51 -37.65
N LYS A 323 20.94 -2.56 -38.56
CA LYS A 323 21.66 -1.27 -38.60
C LYS A 323 21.09 -0.25 -37.60
N LEU A 324 19.92 -0.51 -37.01
CA LEU A 324 19.36 0.31 -35.94
C LEU A 324 20.06 0.01 -34.61
N GLN A 325 20.19 1.03 -33.76
CA GLN A 325 20.70 0.85 -32.39
C GLN A 325 19.84 -0.15 -31.59
N SER A 326 18.53 -0.16 -31.80
CA SER A 326 17.57 -1.11 -31.23
C SER A 326 17.39 -2.39 -32.07
N GLY A 327 18.13 -2.53 -33.16
CA GLY A 327 17.96 -3.61 -34.14
C GLY A 327 18.07 -5.00 -33.54
N ASN A 328 19.06 -5.21 -32.66
CA ASN A 328 19.25 -6.48 -31.96
C ASN A 328 18.11 -6.81 -31.00
N LEU A 329 17.54 -5.81 -30.33
CA LEU A 329 16.37 -6.01 -29.45
C LEU A 329 15.16 -6.38 -30.28
N ILE A 330 14.82 -5.57 -31.29
CA ILE A 330 13.66 -5.76 -32.16
C ILE A 330 13.75 -7.13 -32.82
N GLY A 331 14.93 -7.51 -33.32
CA GLY A 331 15.18 -8.82 -33.92
C GLY A 331 14.93 -9.99 -32.97
N LYS A 332 15.41 -9.90 -31.72
CA LYS A 332 15.17 -10.97 -30.72
C LYS A 332 13.70 -11.06 -30.31
N ILE A 333 13.02 -9.93 -30.08
CA ILE A 333 11.59 -9.92 -29.73
C ILE A 333 10.74 -10.44 -30.90
N SER A 334 11.06 -10.03 -32.13
CA SER A 334 10.42 -10.53 -33.36
C SER A 334 10.61 -12.03 -33.52
N HIS A 335 11.84 -12.53 -33.32
CA HIS A 335 12.11 -13.97 -33.40
C HIS A 335 11.30 -14.76 -32.37
N ALA A 336 11.14 -14.23 -31.16
CA ALA A 336 10.26 -14.80 -30.14
C ALA A 336 8.79 -14.88 -30.59
N HIS A 337 8.31 -13.87 -31.33
CA HIS A 337 6.98 -13.91 -31.92
C HIS A 337 6.86 -15.04 -32.96
N THR A 338 7.81 -15.15 -33.88
CA THR A 338 7.78 -16.17 -34.95
C THR A 338 7.93 -17.61 -34.47
N THR A 339 8.57 -17.82 -33.32
CA THR A 339 8.78 -19.14 -32.71
C THR A 339 7.67 -19.56 -31.74
N GLY A 340 6.61 -18.75 -31.59
CA GLY A 340 5.53 -19.03 -30.65
C GLY A 340 5.89 -18.78 -29.18
N HIS A 341 7.10 -18.32 -28.88
CA HIS A 341 7.56 -17.99 -27.53
C HIS A 341 7.45 -16.49 -27.21
N ALA A 342 6.46 -15.80 -27.78
CA ALA A 342 6.36 -14.34 -27.79
C ALA A 342 6.53 -13.70 -26.41
N ALA A 343 5.85 -14.23 -25.38
CA ALA A 343 5.92 -13.68 -24.03
C ALA A 343 7.26 -13.89 -23.33
N THR A 344 7.82 -15.10 -23.42
CA THR A 344 9.05 -15.51 -22.75
C THR A 344 10.27 -14.94 -23.46
N GLY A 345 10.31 -15.04 -24.79
CA GLY A 345 11.42 -14.52 -25.59
C GLY A 345 11.46 -12.99 -25.62
N THR A 346 10.32 -12.29 -25.54
CA THR A 346 10.31 -10.82 -25.34
C THR A 346 10.98 -10.43 -24.03
N ARG A 347 10.67 -11.14 -22.93
CA ARG A 347 11.31 -10.90 -21.63
C ARG A 347 12.82 -11.17 -21.68
N ALA A 348 13.22 -12.32 -22.21
CA ALA A 348 14.64 -12.66 -22.37
C ALA A 348 15.38 -11.64 -23.26
N ALA A 349 14.76 -11.18 -24.34
CA ALA A 349 15.34 -10.17 -25.23
C ALA A 349 15.54 -8.83 -24.51
N MET A 350 14.57 -8.38 -23.71
CA MET A 350 14.69 -7.15 -22.91
C MET A 350 15.76 -7.27 -21.82
N GLU A 351 15.91 -8.45 -21.21
CA GLU A 351 16.97 -8.73 -20.22
C GLU A 351 18.37 -8.73 -20.86
N MET A 352 18.48 -9.14 -22.13
CA MET A 352 19.76 -9.24 -22.85
C MET A 352 20.31 -7.93 -23.41
N VAL A 353 19.60 -6.81 -23.26
CA VAL A 353 20.07 -5.51 -23.79
C VAL A 353 20.45 -4.61 -22.62
N PRO A 354 21.76 -4.52 -22.29
CA PRO A 354 22.24 -3.77 -21.14
C PRO A 354 21.82 -2.29 -21.15
N SER A 355 21.53 -1.72 -22.32
CA SER A 355 21.12 -0.31 -22.44
C SER A 355 19.69 -0.02 -21.98
N ILE A 356 18.85 -1.05 -21.75
CA ILE A 356 17.46 -0.88 -21.31
C ILE A 356 17.31 -1.15 -19.80
N VAL A 357 18.39 -1.56 -19.16
CA VAL A 357 18.43 -1.91 -17.74
C VAL A 357 19.41 -0.94 -17.10
N ALA A 358 19.02 -0.29 -16.00
CA ALA A 358 19.95 0.56 -15.29
C ALA A 358 21.14 -0.30 -14.84
N THR A 359 22.36 0.20 -15.04
CA THR A 359 23.61 -0.42 -14.59
C THR A 359 23.74 -0.32 -13.06
N LEU A 360 22.80 -0.97 -12.38
CA LEU A 360 22.74 -1.14 -10.93
C LEU A 360 23.26 -2.53 -10.59
N GLU A 361 24.36 -2.58 -9.87
CA GLU A 361 24.95 -3.81 -9.34
C GLU A 361 24.05 -4.40 -8.25
N VAL A 362 23.71 -5.68 -8.41
CA VAL A 362 22.93 -6.45 -7.44
C VAL A 362 23.92 -7.30 -6.64
N THR A 363 23.96 -7.06 -5.33
CA THR A 363 24.76 -7.84 -4.39
C THR A 363 23.91 -8.96 -3.81
N TYR A 364 24.50 -10.13 -3.59
CA TYR A 364 23.84 -11.27 -2.97
C TYR A 364 24.35 -11.39 -1.54
N VAL A 365 23.43 -11.37 -0.56
CA VAL A 365 23.76 -11.39 0.87
C VAL A 365 23.13 -12.57 1.57
N HIS A 366 23.82 -13.14 2.54
CA HIS A 366 23.30 -14.26 3.32
C HIS A 366 22.33 -13.75 4.40
N ILE A 367 21.10 -14.28 4.42
CA ILE A 367 20.03 -13.83 5.35
C ILE A 367 19.57 -14.95 6.30
N GLY A 368 20.47 -15.90 6.59
CA GLY A 368 20.14 -17.08 7.41
C GLY A 368 19.33 -18.14 6.66
N ARG A 369 19.54 -18.26 5.34
CA ARG A 369 18.89 -19.25 4.49
C ARG A 369 19.89 -19.86 3.51
N ASP A 370 19.56 -21.05 3.00
CA ASP A 370 20.40 -21.81 2.06
C ASP A 370 20.74 -21.07 0.77
N ARG A 371 19.96 -20.03 0.42
CA ARG A 371 20.18 -19.20 -0.76
C ARG A 371 20.42 -17.76 -0.35
N GLU A 372 21.42 -17.16 -0.97
CA GLU A 372 21.67 -15.74 -0.84
C GLU A 372 20.50 -14.92 -1.41
N HIS A 373 20.26 -13.77 -0.79
CA HIS A 373 19.17 -12.88 -1.13
C HIS A 373 19.69 -11.65 -1.89
N PRO A 374 19.06 -11.26 -3.00
CA PRO A 374 19.51 -10.12 -3.80
C PRO A 374 19.16 -8.79 -3.13
N VAL A 375 20.11 -7.86 -3.14
CA VAL A 375 19.96 -6.49 -2.65
C VAL A 375 20.66 -5.52 -3.61
N ILE A 376 20.19 -4.28 -3.66
CA ILE A 376 20.93 -3.17 -4.29
C ILE A 376 21.41 -2.27 -3.16
N LEU A 377 22.70 -2.33 -2.87
CA LEU A 377 23.30 -1.55 -1.80
C LEU A 377 23.20 -0.03 -2.08
N PRO A 378 22.92 0.82 -1.08
CA PRO A 378 23.05 2.27 -1.21
C PRO A 378 24.34 2.73 -1.90
N SER A 379 25.48 2.13 -1.57
CA SER A 379 26.77 2.41 -2.21
C SER A 379 26.77 2.11 -3.71
N ASN A 380 26.10 1.05 -4.15
CA ASN A 380 25.95 0.70 -5.57
C ASN A 380 25.08 1.72 -6.31
N TYR A 381 24.04 2.29 -5.68
CA TYR A 381 23.27 3.38 -6.27
C TYR A 381 24.13 4.62 -6.49
N VAL A 382 24.92 5.02 -5.49
CA VAL A 382 25.78 6.21 -5.60
C VAL A 382 26.80 6.02 -6.73
N LYS A 383 27.50 4.87 -6.77
CA LYS A 383 28.44 4.53 -7.85
C LYS A 383 27.76 4.58 -9.23
N ALA A 384 26.58 3.98 -9.36
CA ALA A 384 25.84 3.97 -10.62
C ALA A 384 25.39 5.38 -11.04
N LEU A 385 24.90 6.20 -10.10
CA LEU A 385 24.50 7.58 -10.40
C LEU A 385 25.71 8.42 -10.84
N VAL A 386 26.86 8.27 -10.19
CA VAL A 386 28.10 8.96 -10.60
C VAL A 386 28.55 8.52 -11.99
N ALA A 387 28.59 7.20 -12.24
CA ALA A 387 29.00 6.65 -13.53
C ALA A 387 28.10 7.09 -14.71
N ASN A 388 26.87 7.52 -14.42
CA ASN A 388 25.89 7.98 -15.40
C ASN A 388 25.70 9.51 -15.38
N ASP A 389 26.53 10.27 -14.66
CA ASP A 389 26.40 11.73 -14.49
C ASP A 389 25.00 12.17 -13.98
N LYS A 390 24.48 11.41 -13.02
CA LYS A 390 23.12 11.53 -12.47
C LYS A 390 23.11 11.75 -10.96
N LEU A 391 24.25 12.09 -10.36
CA LEU A 391 24.36 12.27 -8.91
C LEU A 391 23.43 13.37 -8.37
N THR A 392 23.15 14.39 -9.18
CA THR A 392 22.19 15.47 -8.85
C THR A 392 20.75 14.98 -8.70
N ASN A 393 20.42 13.74 -9.10
CA ASN A 393 19.12 13.14 -8.79
C ASN A 393 18.89 13.01 -7.27
N LEU A 394 19.96 12.94 -6.46
CA LEU A 394 19.90 12.90 -5.00
C LEU A 394 19.60 14.26 -4.34
N THR A 395 19.55 15.33 -5.14
CA THR A 395 19.32 16.71 -4.70
C THR A 395 18.20 17.38 -5.51
N GLY A 396 17.34 16.60 -6.17
CA GLY A 396 16.27 17.15 -7.02
C GLY A 396 16.75 17.88 -8.26
N GLY A 397 17.91 17.49 -8.80
CA GLY A 397 18.57 18.16 -9.93
C GLY A 397 19.36 19.41 -9.56
N LYS A 398 19.52 19.71 -8.26
CA LYS A 398 20.31 20.85 -7.78
C LYS A 398 21.79 20.49 -7.63
N PRO A 399 22.72 21.47 -7.71
CA PRO A 399 24.12 21.22 -7.40
C PRO A 399 24.30 20.72 -5.96
N LEU A 400 25.29 19.85 -5.70
CA LEU A 400 25.57 19.31 -4.37
C LEU A 400 25.86 20.40 -3.32
N SER A 401 26.36 21.56 -3.74
CA SER A 401 26.58 22.72 -2.86
C SER A 401 25.30 23.19 -2.13
N CYS A 402 24.11 22.85 -2.62
CA CYS A 402 22.87 23.14 -1.91
C CYS A 402 22.74 22.39 -0.57
N LEU A 403 23.50 21.30 -0.39
CA LEU A 403 23.49 20.51 0.85
C LEU A 403 24.06 21.29 2.04
N THR A 404 25.02 22.19 1.83
CA THR A 404 25.50 23.08 2.89
C THR A 404 24.36 23.92 3.46
N THR A 405 23.58 24.57 2.59
CA THR A 405 22.41 25.36 3.00
C THR A 405 21.34 24.51 3.66
N PHE A 406 21.13 23.26 3.22
CA PHE A 406 20.24 22.34 3.91
C PHE A 406 20.71 22.08 5.35
N TRP A 407 21.99 21.75 5.56
CA TRP A 407 22.53 21.47 6.89
C TRP A 407 22.58 22.72 7.77
N GLU A 408 22.84 23.90 7.23
CA GLU A 408 22.71 25.18 7.95
C GLU A 408 21.28 25.39 8.48
N LYS A 409 20.27 25.19 7.63
CA LYS A 409 18.86 25.27 8.02
C LYS A 409 18.46 24.18 9.01
N MET A 410 19.10 23.01 8.95
CA MET A 410 18.84 21.88 9.85
C MET A 410 19.53 22.01 11.22
N ARG A 411 20.61 22.80 11.33
CA ARG A 411 21.41 22.93 12.55
C ARG A 411 20.60 23.42 13.75
N PRO A 412 19.74 24.46 13.65
CA PRO A 412 18.88 24.87 14.76
C PRO A 412 17.91 23.77 15.22
N LEU A 413 17.53 22.87 14.31
CA LEU A 413 16.55 21.81 14.58
C LEU A 413 17.19 20.59 15.27
N ARG A 414 18.47 20.32 14.99
CA ARG A 414 19.23 19.21 15.57
C ARG A 414 20.69 19.62 15.84
N PRO A 415 20.97 20.52 16.79
CA PRO A 415 22.34 21.01 17.00
C PRO A 415 23.36 19.91 17.30
N ASN A 416 22.90 18.78 17.84
CA ASN A 416 23.72 17.60 18.17
C ASN A 416 23.71 16.52 17.08
N HIS A 417 23.35 16.84 15.83
CA HIS A 417 23.44 15.88 14.75
C HIS A 417 24.91 15.55 14.44
N PRO A 418 25.31 14.27 14.26
CA PRO A 418 26.71 13.89 14.02
C PRO A 418 27.38 14.58 12.82
N VAL A 419 26.58 15.08 11.87
CA VAL A 419 27.08 15.89 10.74
C VAL A 419 27.85 17.14 11.19
N TYR A 420 27.50 17.72 12.34
CA TYR A 420 28.12 18.93 12.86
C TYR A 420 29.42 18.66 13.61
N GLU A 421 29.76 17.39 13.83
CA GLU A 421 31.10 16.97 14.28
C GLU A 421 32.08 16.94 13.10
N LEU A 422 31.57 16.95 11.86
CA LEU A 422 32.37 16.99 10.65
C LEU A 422 32.72 18.43 10.26
N PRO A 423 33.87 18.63 9.58
CA PRO A 423 34.19 19.90 8.93
C PRO A 423 33.06 20.42 8.04
N GLU A 424 32.84 21.73 8.02
CA GLU A 424 31.73 22.37 7.30
C GLU A 424 31.80 22.18 5.78
N ASP A 425 33.01 22.04 5.23
CA ASP A 425 33.24 21.72 3.82
C ASP A 425 32.76 20.31 3.44
N ALA A 426 32.70 19.38 4.40
CA ALA A 426 32.18 18.03 4.16
C ALA A 426 30.67 18.04 3.91
N TRP A 427 29.92 19.01 4.44
CA TRP A 427 28.46 19.03 4.41
C TRP A 427 27.88 19.07 3.01
N LYS A 428 28.60 19.69 2.06
CA LYS A 428 28.21 19.74 0.65
C LYS A 428 28.19 18.36 -0.03
N HIS A 429 28.69 17.33 0.64
CA HIS A 429 28.68 15.95 0.17
C HIS A 429 27.74 15.05 0.98
N ILE A 430 27.06 15.57 2.00
CA ILE A 430 26.26 14.77 2.92
C ILE A 430 24.80 14.82 2.51
N ILE A 431 24.32 13.71 1.95
CA ILE A 431 22.99 13.62 1.36
C ILE A 431 22.01 13.12 2.43
N PRO A 432 21.03 13.95 2.84
CA PRO A 432 19.99 13.49 3.76
C PRO A 432 19.03 12.55 3.01
N VAL A 433 18.72 11.39 3.59
CA VAL A 433 17.72 10.45 3.02
C VAL A 433 16.72 9.98 4.08
N TYR A 434 15.52 9.60 3.64
CA TYR A 434 14.55 8.85 4.44
C TYR A 434 14.69 7.35 4.16
N LEU A 435 14.44 6.54 5.17
CA LEU A 435 14.37 5.09 5.05
C LEU A 435 12.90 4.65 4.92
N ILE A 436 12.65 3.78 3.95
CA ILE A 436 11.34 3.23 3.63
C ILE A 436 11.38 1.75 3.96
N ALA A 437 10.48 1.31 4.84
CA ALA A 437 10.31 -0.10 5.18
C ALA A 437 8.83 -0.37 5.45
N ASP A 438 8.13 -0.98 4.50
CA ASP A 438 6.69 -1.23 4.62
C ASP A 438 6.23 -2.47 3.83
N GLU A 439 5.06 -3.01 4.19
CA GLU A 439 4.47 -4.20 3.60
C GLU A 439 3.52 -3.86 2.45
N GLY A 440 3.97 -4.09 1.22
CA GLY A 440 3.13 -4.05 0.03
C GLY A 440 2.35 -5.35 -0.19
N ARG A 441 1.48 -5.35 -1.22
CA ARG A 441 0.71 -6.54 -1.64
C ARG A 441 1.20 -7.11 -2.97
N GLY A 442 1.86 -8.26 -2.92
CA GLY A 442 2.37 -9.01 -4.07
C GLY A 442 1.35 -9.96 -4.71
N PHE A 443 1.86 -10.97 -5.41
CA PHE A 443 1.05 -11.99 -6.10
C PHE A 443 0.07 -12.69 -5.14
N LYS A 444 -1.16 -12.96 -5.59
CA LYS A 444 -2.24 -13.53 -4.75
C LYS A 444 -2.49 -12.77 -3.43
N LYS A 445 -2.20 -11.47 -3.39
CA LYS A 445 -2.33 -10.60 -2.20
C LYS A 445 -1.43 -11.01 -1.03
N THR A 446 -0.36 -11.77 -1.28
CA THR A 446 0.63 -12.06 -0.23
C THR A 446 1.37 -10.77 0.16
N GLY A 447 1.69 -10.63 1.43
CA GLY A 447 2.51 -9.52 1.91
C GLY A 447 3.92 -9.61 1.35
N ILE A 448 4.50 -8.47 0.99
CA ILE A 448 5.90 -8.34 0.62
C ILE A 448 6.50 -7.12 1.33
N MET A 449 7.55 -7.31 2.12
CA MET A 449 8.30 -6.20 2.71
C MET A 449 9.12 -5.53 1.60
N VAL A 450 8.94 -4.24 1.41
CA VAL A 450 9.74 -3.41 0.50
C VAL A 450 10.64 -2.55 1.37
N LEU A 451 11.95 -2.70 1.18
CA LEU A 451 12.95 -1.86 1.83
C LEU A 451 13.58 -0.95 0.77
N GLY A 452 13.71 0.33 1.07
CA GLY A 452 14.29 1.31 0.16
C GLY A 452 14.57 2.63 0.84
N PHE A 453 15.11 3.60 0.12
CA PHE A 453 15.39 4.93 0.65
C PHE A 453 15.13 6.00 -0.38
N GLU A 454 14.95 7.24 0.06
CA GLU A 454 14.76 8.39 -0.82
C GLU A 454 15.50 9.61 -0.27
N PRO A 455 16.17 10.44 -1.09
CA PRO A 455 16.72 11.70 -0.63
C PRO A 455 15.60 12.60 -0.13
N ILE A 456 15.89 13.38 0.92
CA ILE A 456 14.93 14.37 1.45
C ILE A 456 14.71 15.49 0.41
N LEU A 457 15.75 15.82 -0.36
CA LEU A 457 15.71 16.86 -1.38
C LEU A 457 15.20 16.34 -2.72
N GLY A 458 14.33 17.09 -3.38
CA GLY A 458 13.73 16.71 -4.65
C GLY A 458 13.07 17.87 -5.39
N TYR A 459 11.95 17.61 -6.09
CA TYR A 459 11.33 18.57 -7.01
C TYR A 459 10.20 19.42 -6.41
N GLY A 460 9.92 19.29 -5.11
CA GLY A 460 8.84 20.00 -4.42
C GLY A 460 7.75 19.09 -3.89
N CYS A 461 6.68 19.71 -3.40
CA CYS A 461 5.48 19.04 -2.90
C CYS A 461 4.22 19.58 -3.56
N ASP A 462 3.10 18.85 -3.46
CA ASP A 462 1.86 19.28 -4.12
C ASP A 462 1.26 20.55 -3.53
N VAL A 463 1.51 20.76 -2.23
CA VAL A 463 1.00 21.88 -1.45
C VAL A 463 2.17 22.77 -1.07
N GLU A 464 2.52 23.70 -1.97
CA GLU A 464 3.50 24.77 -1.73
C GLU A 464 2.77 26.11 -1.69
N ASP A 465 3.07 26.95 -0.70
CA ASP A 465 2.73 28.38 -0.76
C ASP A 465 3.75 29.13 -1.63
N GLU A 466 3.48 30.40 -1.95
CA GLU A 466 4.35 31.21 -2.81
C GLU A 466 5.78 31.30 -2.26
N THR A 467 5.92 31.37 -0.93
CA THR A 467 7.20 31.44 -0.23
C THR A 467 8.00 30.15 -0.44
N THR A 468 7.42 29.00 -0.14
CA THR A 468 8.05 27.67 -0.25
C THR A 468 8.30 27.30 -1.71
N ALA A 469 7.43 27.72 -2.62
CA ALA A 469 7.60 27.50 -4.05
C ALA A 469 8.83 28.24 -4.60
N SER A 470 9.19 29.39 -4.00
CA SER A 470 10.35 30.21 -4.38
C SER A 470 11.68 29.73 -3.81
N GLU A 471 11.65 28.86 -2.78
CA GLU A 471 12.87 28.34 -2.15
C GLU A 471 13.68 27.47 -3.14
N PRO A 472 15.02 27.64 -3.19
CA PRO A 472 15.87 26.91 -4.13
C PRO A 472 15.96 25.41 -3.80
N ILE A 473 15.79 25.05 -2.53
CA ILE A 473 15.86 23.69 -2.01
C ILE A 473 14.46 23.22 -1.69
N LYS A 474 14.06 22.10 -2.30
CA LYS A 474 12.70 21.57 -2.23
C LYS A 474 12.68 20.15 -1.71
N MET A 475 11.58 19.74 -1.10
CA MET A 475 11.37 18.37 -0.62
C MET A 475 11.12 17.39 -1.78
N ASN A 476 11.38 16.11 -1.57
CA ASN A 476 11.21 15.05 -2.58
C ASN A 476 9.80 14.44 -2.61
N PHE A 477 8.79 15.30 -2.71
CA PHE A 477 7.39 14.87 -2.76
C PHE A 477 6.77 14.91 -4.17
N ARG A 478 7.54 15.34 -5.18
CA ARG A 478 7.14 15.38 -6.58
C ARG A 478 8.19 14.72 -7.46
N GLY A 479 7.74 14.21 -8.59
CA GLY A 479 8.58 13.61 -9.62
C GLY A 479 8.36 12.11 -9.79
N ASN A 480 9.17 11.50 -10.67
CA ASN A 480 9.10 10.07 -10.92
C ASN A 480 9.70 9.29 -9.74
N THR A 481 8.90 8.42 -9.11
CA THR A 481 9.30 7.61 -7.96
C THR A 481 10.53 6.75 -8.25
N PHE A 482 10.69 6.19 -9.44
CA PHE A 482 11.87 5.38 -9.80
C PHE A 482 13.14 6.21 -9.99
N LYS A 483 13.00 7.53 -10.19
CA LYS A 483 14.14 8.44 -10.30
C LYS A 483 14.68 8.85 -8.94
N THR A 484 13.79 9.05 -7.96
CA THR A 484 14.15 9.61 -6.66
C THR A 484 13.97 8.65 -5.50
N ARG A 485 13.52 7.41 -5.70
CA ARG A 485 13.38 6.40 -4.65
C ARG A 485 14.11 5.12 -5.03
N MET A 486 15.04 4.73 -4.18
CA MET A 486 15.99 3.66 -4.40
C MET A 486 15.52 2.41 -3.67
N LEU A 487 15.34 1.31 -4.41
CA LEU A 487 14.99 0.02 -3.86
C LEU A 487 16.23 -0.65 -3.25
N PHE A 488 16.22 -0.96 -1.96
CA PHE A 488 17.23 -1.83 -1.36
C PHE A 488 16.92 -3.29 -1.65
N THR A 489 15.72 -3.76 -1.28
CA THR A 489 15.30 -5.14 -1.57
C THR A 489 13.79 -5.34 -1.42
N VAL A 490 13.30 -6.51 -1.87
CA VAL A 490 11.94 -6.99 -1.63
C VAL A 490 12.00 -8.37 -0.99
N LEU A 491 11.31 -8.55 0.14
CA LEU A 491 11.30 -9.79 0.91
C LEU A 491 9.85 -10.31 1.05
N PRO A 492 9.51 -11.50 0.53
CA PRO A 492 8.19 -12.08 0.72
C PRO A 492 7.86 -12.34 2.20
N LYS A 493 6.62 -12.07 2.62
CA LYS A 493 6.14 -12.32 3.99
C LYS A 493 6.38 -13.74 4.48
N ALA A 494 6.23 -14.73 3.59
CA ALA A 494 6.50 -16.13 3.93
C ALA A 494 7.92 -16.37 4.47
N ILE A 495 8.89 -15.50 4.15
CA ILE A 495 10.27 -15.62 4.62
C ILE A 495 10.43 -15.10 6.05
N TYR A 496 9.79 -13.99 6.42
CA TYR A 496 10.00 -13.34 7.72
C TYR A 496 8.86 -13.50 8.73
N ASN A 497 7.73 -14.10 8.33
CA ASN A 497 6.53 -14.17 9.18
C ASN A 497 6.66 -15.15 10.34
N LYS A 498 7.45 -16.24 10.17
CA LYS A 498 7.70 -17.22 11.23
C LYS A 498 9.00 -16.93 12.00
N ASP A 499 9.98 -16.36 11.31
CA ASP A 499 11.28 -16.02 11.86
C ASP A 499 11.68 -14.63 11.34
N ALA A 500 11.90 -13.68 12.25
CA ALA A 500 12.30 -12.32 11.90
C ALA A 500 13.80 -12.20 11.57
N SER A 501 14.60 -13.25 11.80
CA SER A 501 16.05 -13.23 11.62
C SER A 501 16.48 -12.85 10.19
N PRO A 502 15.84 -13.35 9.11
CA PRO A 502 16.20 -12.93 7.76
C PRO A 502 15.96 -11.44 7.48
N LEU A 503 14.88 -10.87 8.03
CA LEU A 503 14.62 -9.44 7.91
C LEU A 503 15.62 -8.61 8.73
N ARG A 504 15.96 -9.08 9.94
CA ARG A 504 16.98 -8.43 10.78
C ARG A 504 18.34 -8.42 10.12
N GLU A 505 18.74 -9.53 9.50
CA GLU A 505 20.00 -9.63 8.78
C GLU A 505 20.03 -8.67 7.59
N LEU A 506 18.94 -8.57 6.82
CA LEU A 506 18.84 -7.54 5.77
C LEU A 506 18.97 -6.11 6.29
N ILE A 507 18.35 -5.81 7.44
CA ILE A 507 18.46 -4.49 8.07
C ILE A 507 19.91 -4.23 8.53
N ASN A 508 20.61 -5.24 9.05
CA ASN A 508 22.03 -5.11 9.42
C ASN A 508 22.89 -4.82 8.20
N GLN A 509 22.74 -5.60 7.12
CA GLN A 509 23.46 -5.37 5.85
C GLN A 509 23.18 -3.96 5.30
N TRP A 510 21.93 -3.51 5.40
CA TRP A 510 21.54 -2.18 4.96
C TRP A 510 22.17 -1.07 5.81
N ALA A 511 22.16 -1.23 7.13
CA ALA A 511 22.78 -0.29 8.07
C ALA A 511 24.30 -0.26 7.95
N ASP A 512 24.93 -1.41 7.70
CA ASP A 512 26.38 -1.53 7.50
C ASP A 512 26.81 -0.85 6.21
N ASP A 513 26.08 -1.03 5.09
CA ASP A 513 26.39 -0.32 3.85
C ASP A 513 26.16 1.19 3.98
N PHE A 514 25.13 1.61 4.71
CA PHE A 514 24.94 3.01 5.04
C PHE A 514 26.02 3.58 5.94
N ARG A 515 26.56 2.79 6.88
CA ARG A 515 27.72 3.19 7.69
C ARG A 515 28.97 3.30 6.82
N ASN A 516 29.15 2.41 5.86
CA ASN A 516 30.27 2.48 4.91
C ASN A 516 30.14 3.71 3.99
N CYS A 517 28.93 3.96 3.50
CA CYS A 517 28.60 5.21 2.83
C CYS A 517 28.89 6.38 3.75
N PHE A 518 28.48 6.33 5.04
CA PHE A 518 28.82 7.34 6.05
C PHE A 518 30.32 7.58 6.07
N SER A 519 31.17 6.60 6.32
CA SER A 519 32.63 6.79 6.42
C SER A 519 33.34 7.39 5.20
N GLY A 520 32.64 7.57 4.07
CA GLY A 520 33.15 8.11 2.83
C GLY A 520 33.24 7.01 1.77
N LEU A 521 32.44 7.16 0.71
CA LEU A 521 32.49 6.29 -0.46
C LEU A 521 33.39 6.92 -1.52
N GLU A 522 34.52 6.31 -1.85
CA GLU A 522 35.37 6.82 -2.94
C GLU A 522 34.69 6.60 -4.30
N VAL A 523 34.22 7.70 -4.91
CA VAL A 523 33.68 7.74 -6.26
C VAL A 523 34.36 8.87 -7.03
N ASN A 524 34.76 8.58 -8.27
CA ASN A 524 35.34 9.59 -9.16
C ASN A 524 34.22 10.36 -9.84
N HIS A 525 33.96 11.60 -9.41
CA HIS A 525 33.03 12.52 -10.08
C HIS A 525 33.81 13.79 -10.43
N GLU A 526 33.86 14.14 -11.73
CA GLU A 526 34.55 15.35 -12.23
C GLU A 526 36.04 15.48 -11.82
N GLY A 527 36.70 14.38 -11.46
CA GLY A 527 38.11 14.37 -11.02
C GLY A 527 38.34 14.66 -9.53
N GLU A 528 37.28 14.87 -8.75
CA GLU A 528 37.33 14.97 -7.29
C GLU A 528 36.81 13.70 -6.62
N ALA A 529 37.52 13.23 -5.59
CA ALA A 529 37.07 12.12 -4.75
C ALA A 529 35.99 12.63 -3.78
N ILE A 530 34.74 12.27 -4.01
CA ILE A 530 33.61 12.74 -3.20
C ILE A 530 33.35 11.79 -2.04
N LYS A 531 33.48 12.26 -0.79
CA LYS A 531 33.07 11.51 0.41
C LYS A 531 31.64 11.89 0.81
N THR A 532 30.65 11.06 0.52
CA THR A 532 29.27 11.28 1.00
C THR A 532 29.04 10.64 2.37
N TRP A 533 28.01 11.06 3.14
CA TRP A 533 27.73 10.51 4.48
C TRP A 533 26.20 10.30 4.75
N PHE A 534 25.75 9.23 5.47
CA PHE A 534 24.34 8.96 5.90
C PHE A 534 24.08 8.35 7.32
N LYS A 535 22.97 8.68 8.02
CA LYS A 535 22.41 7.84 9.12
C LYS A 535 20.91 8.10 9.43
N GLY A 536 20.15 7.02 9.64
CA GLY A 536 18.77 7.01 10.13
C GLY A 536 18.64 6.88 11.66
N ALA A 537 17.90 7.80 12.27
CA ALA A 537 17.31 7.71 13.62
C ALA A 537 16.08 8.64 13.70
N ASP A 538 15.23 8.58 12.69
CA ASP A 538 14.35 9.71 12.37
C ASP A 538 13.17 9.85 13.33
N THR A 539 12.62 8.75 13.85
CA THR A 539 11.33 8.80 14.55
C THR A 539 11.38 9.65 15.83
N VAL A 540 12.29 9.36 16.78
CA VAL A 540 12.41 10.13 18.04
C VAL A 540 12.71 11.61 17.74
N VAL A 541 13.51 11.86 16.72
CA VAL A 541 14.02 13.21 16.49
C VAL A 541 13.05 14.04 15.63
N VAL A 542 12.28 13.43 14.74
CA VAL A 542 11.11 14.04 14.10
C VAL A 542 10.07 14.38 15.16
N LEU A 543 9.81 13.50 16.13
CA LEU A 543 8.87 13.75 17.22
C LEU A 543 9.30 14.94 18.09
N LYS A 544 10.58 15.03 18.46
CA LYS A 544 11.13 16.19 19.20
C LYS A 544 11.04 17.49 18.41
N TYR A 545 11.37 17.46 17.11
CA TYR A 545 11.25 18.63 16.25
C TYR A 545 9.80 19.11 16.15
N LEU A 546 8.87 18.20 15.86
CA LEU A 546 7.47 18.54 15.74
C LEU A 546 6.94 19.08 17.09
N SER A 547 7.26 18.44 18.20
CA SER A 547 6.87 18.90 19.55
C SER A 547 7.37 20.32 19.84
N TRP A 548 8.64 20.62 19.53
CA TRP A 548 9.20 21.97 19.63
C TRP A 548 8.50 22.96 18.70
N LYS A 549 8.25 22.57 17.44
CA LYS A 549 7.62 23.45 16.45
C LYS A 549 6.19 23.82 16.84
N PHE A 550 5.39 22.86 17.31
CA PHE A 550 4.05 23.16 17.82
C PHE A 550 4.10 24.01 19.09
N SER A 551 5.13 23.85 19.93
CA SER A 551 5.34 24.78 21.06
C SER A 551 5.58 26.21 20.59
N GLN A 552 6.40 26.42 19.55
CA GLN A 552 6.63 27.75 18.96
C GLN A 552 5.35 28.35 18.34
N ILE A 553 4.58 27.52 17.61
CA ILE A 553 3.30 27.94 17.03
C ILE A 553 2.36 28.43 18.15
N LEU A 554 2.27 27.70 19.25
CA LEU A 554 1.41 28.05 20.40
C LEU A 554 1.88 29.27 21.20
N MET A 555 3.16 29.62 21.10
CA MET A 555 3.70 30.86 21.68
C MET A 555 3.35 32.10 20.85
N ASN A 556 3.08 31.94 19.55
CA ASN A 556 2.65 33.03 18.68
C ASN A 556 1.11 33.15 18.71
N ALA A 557 0.60 34.01 19.61
CA ALA A 557 -0.83 34.16 19.87
C ALA A 557 -1.67 34.50 18.62
N ASP A 558 -1.08 35.23 17.66
CA ASP A 558 -1.78 35.70 16.46
C ASP A 558 -1.95 34.61 15.40
N ALA A 559 -1.08 33.60 15.39
CA ALA A 559 -1.07 32.55 14.36
C ALA A 559 -2.15 31.47 14.55
N VAL A 560 -2.82 31.44 15.71
CA VAL A 560 -3.54 30.23 16.17
C VAL A 560 -4.89 30.50 16.83
N ILE A 561 -5.46 31.71 16.68
CA ILE A 561 -6.63 32.15 17.48
C ILE A 561 -7.80 31.16 17.40
N ASN A 562 -8.05 30.55 16.25
CA ASN A 562 -9.20 29.65 16.05
C ASN A 562 -8.89 28.16 16.30
N ASP A 563 -7.61 27.75 16.26
CA ASP A 563 -7.21 26.32 16.27
C ASP A 563 -6.26 25.98 17.42
N ARG A 564 -6.09 26.88 18.40
CA ARG A 564 -5.12 26.73 19.49
C ARG A 564 -5.26 25.39 20.23
N ALA A 565 -6.49 25.00 20.53
CA ALA A 565 -6.77 23.73 21.21
C ALA A 565 -6.32 22.52 20.38
N TYR A 566 -6.46 22.56 19.05
CA TYR A 566 -6.05 21.47 18.17
C TYR A 566 -4.54 21.32 18.16
N PHE A 567 -3.82 22.44 18.07
CA PHE A 567 -2.36 22.44 18.11
C PHE A 567 -1.78 22.09 19.48
N GLU A 568 -2.46 22.42 20.58
CA GLU A 568 -2.12 21.96 21.93
C GLU A 568 -2.22 20.44 22.03
N GLU A 569 -3.27 19.83 21.47
CA GLU A 569 -3.42 18.37 21.43
C GLU A 569 -2.41 17.69 20.52
N ILE A 570 -2.08 18.27 19.35
CA ILE A 570 -1.02 17.74 18.48
C ILE A 570 0.32 17.74 19.22
N ARG A 571 0.66 18.85 19.90
CA ARG A 571 1.88 18.93 20.71
C ARG A 571 1.90 17.88 21.80
N ASN A 572 0.80 17.71 22.54
CA ASN A 572 0.70 16.72 23.61
C ASN A 572 0.87 15.29 23.06
N CYS A 573 0.23 14.98 21.93
CA CYS A 573 0.40 13.70 21.25
C CYS A 573 1.87 13.44 20.92
N LEU A 574 2.55 14.40 20.27
CA LEU A 574 3.96 14.27 19.87
C LEU A 574 4.89 14.12 21.07
N TYR A 575 4.66 14.87 22.15
CA TYR A 575 5.41 14.75 23.40
C TYR A 575 5.27 13.35 24.01
N HIS A 576 4.05 12.82 24.10
CA HIS A 576 3.83 11.49 24.64
C HIS A 576 4.35 10.39 23.73
N THR A 577 4.31 10.56 22.41
CA THR A 577 4.98 9.64 21.45
C THR A 577 6.50 9.66 21.63
N ASP A 578 7.13 10.84 21.77
CA ASP A 578 8.57 10.95 21.98
C ASP A 578 9.02 10.24 23.27
N GLU A 579 8.31 10.50 24.37
CA GLU A 579 8.57 9.87 25.66
C GLU A 579 8.34 8.36 25.63
N PHE A 580 7.28 7.90 24.95
CA PHE A 580 7.00 6.48 24.74
C PHE A 580 8.13 5.81 23.95
N MET A 581 8.51 6.37 22.80
CA MET A 581 9.54 5.81 21.92
C MET A 581 10.91 5.86 22.58
N THR A 582 11.26 6.96 23.25
CA THR A 582 12.49 7.08 24.03
C THR A 582 12.53 6.01 25.13
N ALA A 583 11.46 5.87 25.92
CA ALA A 583 11.41 4.85 26.97
C ALA A 583 11.50 3.43 26.40
N LEU A 584 10.83 3.15 25.27
CA LEU A 584 10.87 1.85 24.60
C LEU A 584 12.28 1.52 24.09
N TYR A 585 12.94 2.44 23.38
CA TYR A 585 14.28 2.22 22.83
C TYR A 585 15.36 2.09 23.90
N HIS A 586 15.20 2.74 25.05
CA HIS A 586 16.14 2.60 26.17
C HIS A 586 15.90 1.35 27.02
N SER A 587 14.79 0.62 26.82
CA SER A 587 14.38 -0.46 27.74
C SER A 587 14.99 -1.83 27.46
N GLY A 588 15.76 -2.04 26.39
CA GLY A 588 16.36 -3.34 26.07
C GLY A 588 15.31 -4.47 25.94
N LEU A 589 15.74 -5.73 25.94
CA LEU A 589 14.82 -6.88 25.83
C LEU A 589 14.00 -7.14 27.10
N PHE A 590 14.48 -6.67 28.26
CA PHE A 590 13.86 -6.88 29.56
C PHE A 590 13.46 -5.54 30.19
N ILE A 591 12.15 -5.29 30.25
CA ILE A 591 11.62 -4.04 30.75
C ILE A 591 11.42 -4.13 32.27
N ALA A 592 12.23 -3.41 33.03
CA ALA A 592 12.02 -3.27 34.48
C ALA A 592 10.63 -2.67 34.76
N ARG A 593 9.95 -3.13 35.83
CA ARG A 593 8.58 -2.72 36.17
C ARG A 593 8.37 -1.19 36.17
N LEU A 594 9.30 -0.43 36.74
CA LEU A 594 9.23 1.05 36.77
C LEU A 594 9.31 1.67 35.36
N ARG A 595 10.07 1.08 34.45
CA ARG A 595 10.14 1.52 33.05
C ARG A 595 8.89 1.11 32.27
N LEU A 596 8.34 -0.08 32.56
CA LEU A 596 7.07 -0.54 31.99
C LEU A 596 5.93 0.41 32.36
N GLU A 597 5.83 0.82 33.61
CA GLU A 597 4.81 1.79 34.06
C GLU A 597 4.94 3.13 33.32
N ARG A 598 6.17 3.62 33.09
CA ARG A 598 6.41 4.82 32.27
C ARG A 598 5.98 4.61 30.81
N ILE A 599 6.37 3.49 30.19
CA ILE A 599 5.99 3.16 28.81
C ILE A 599 4.47 3.09 28.67
N VAL A 600 3.79 2.36 29.55
CA VAL A 600 2.32 2.22 29.53
C VAL A 600 1.65 3.58 29.69
N ARG A 601 2.10 4.40 30.65
CA ARG A 601 1.55 5.74 30.87
C ARG A 601 1.67 6.62 29.62
N HIS A 602 2.87 6.76 29.06
CA HIS A 602 3.06 7.60 27.86
C HIS A 602 2.38 7.01 26.62
N GLY A 603 2.29 5.69 26.51
CA GLY A 603 1.51 5.02 25.46
C GLY A 603 0.02 5.32 25.54
N CYS A 604 -0.57 5.27 26.74
CA CYS A 604 -1.98 5.62 26.95
C CYS A 604 -2.27 7.09 26.65
N GLU A 605 -1.44 8.01 27.14
CA GLU A 605 -1.60 9.45 26.90
C GLU A 605 -1.40 9.82 25.42
N MET A 606 -0.47 9.15 24.74
CA MET A 606 -0.29 9.26 23.29
C MET A 606 -1.57 8.89 22.54
N LEU A 607 -2.16 7.72 22.84
CA LEU A 607 -3.40 7.26 22.20
C LEU A 607 -4.58 8.19 22.49
N ALA A 608 -4.70 8.68 23.72
CA ALA A 608 -5.76 9.60 24.11
C ALA A 608 -5.64 10.95 23.37
N SER A 609 -4.42 11.50 23.29
CA SER A 609 -4.15 12.76 22.57
C SER A 609 -4.36 12.61 21.06
N PHE A 610 -3.94 11.48 20.49
CA PHE A 610 -4.19 11.17 19.08
C PHE A 610 -5.70 11.09 18.77
N SER A 611 -6.48 10.43 19.63
CA SER A 611 -7.94 10.35 19.48
C SER A 611 -8.58 11.74 19.49
N ARG A 612 -8.17 12.61 20.41
CA ARG A 612 -8.67 14.00 20.46
C ARG A 612 -8.27 14.79 19.22
N CYS A 613 -7.04 14.65 18.75
CA CYS A 613 -6.59 15.25 17.48
C CYS A 613 -7.45 14.77 16.29
N ALA A 614 -7.71 13.46 16.22
CA ALA A 614 -8.52 12.89 15.14
C ALA A 614 -9.96 13.43 15.16
N ASP A 615 -10.59 13.50 16.35
CA ASP A 615 -11.93 14.05 16.51
C ASP A 615 -11.99 15.54 16.11
N MET A 616 -10.97 16.33 16.49
CA MET A 616 -10.89 17.75 16.14
C MET A 616 -10.65 17.96 14.64
N ALA A 617 -9.74 17.20 14.04
CA ALA A 617 -9.45 17.25 12.61
C ALA A 617 -10.67 16.83 11.77
N PHE A 618 -11.35 15.76 12.19
CA PHE A 618 -12.58 15.27 11.53
C PHE A 618 -13.68 16.35 11.50
N ARG A 619 -13.72 17.22 12.52
CA ARG A 619 -14.66 18.35 12.58
C ARG A 619 -14.24 19.57 11.77
N GLN A 620 -12.96 19.71 11.38
CA GLN A 620 -12.43 20.95 10.77
C GLN A 620 -12.20 20.88 9.26
N SER A 621 -11.63 19.80 8.69
CA SER A 621 -11.49 19.59 7.22
C SER A 621 -10.70 18.32 6.90
N PRO A 622 -10.78 17.75 5.68
CA PRO A 622 -10.51 16.33 5.45
C PRO A 622 -9.05 15.89 5.20
N ILE A 623 -8.00 16.71 5.36
CA ILE A 623 -6.62 16.28 5.00
C ILE A 623 -5.57 16.66 6.05
N ASN A 624 -5.04 15.66 6.75
CA ASN A 624 -3.97 15.73 7.75
C ASN A 624 -2.59 15.54 7.07
N PRO A 625 -1.58 16.43 7.26
CA PRO A 625 -0.24 16.32 6.68
C PRO A 625 0.51 15.02 7.00
N ILE A 626 0.27 14.43 8.18
CA ILE A 626 0.83 13.13 8.56
C ILE A 626 0.28 12.03 7.64
N SER A 627 -1.01 12.09 7.30
CA SER A 627 -1.63 11.16 6.35
C SER A 627 -1.01 11.29 4.95
N TYR A 628 -0.67 12.50 4.51
CA TYR A 628 0.02 12.71 3.22
C TYR A 628 1.44 12.14 3.24
N SER A 629 2.17 12.26 4.35
CA SER A 629 3.52 11.66 4.48
C SER A 629 3.50 10.12 4.44
N CYS A 630 2.41 9.49 4.88
CA CYS A 630 2.22 8.04 4.77
C CYS A 630 1.82 7.61 3.34
N GLN A 631 1.09 8.45 2.61
CA GLN A 631 0.60 8.16 1.25
C GLN A 631 1.72 8.16 0.19
N MET A 632 2.86 8.79 0.47
CA MET A 632 3.94 8.96 -0.50
C MET A 632 4.87 7.74 -0.64
N PRO A 633 5.32 7.10 0.46
CA PRO A 633 5.92 5.78 0.38
C PRO A 633 5.00 4.80 -0.33
N GLU A 634 3.68 4.91 -0.16
CA GLU A 634 2.72 3.97 -0.76
C GLU A 634 2.84 3.92 -2.27
N ASP A 635 3.09 5.02 -2.99
CA ASP A 635 3.24 4.96 -4.46
C ASP A 635 4.46 4.15 -4.89
N PHE A 636 5.58 4.30 -4.18
CA PHE A 636 6.79 3.51 -4.43
C PHE A 636 6.63 2.05 -4.02
N ILE A 637 6.07 1.80 -2.83
CA ILE A 637 5.76 0.47 -2.33
C ILE A 637 4.77 -0.21 -3.27
N ASN A 638 3.72 0.48 -3.72
CA ASN A 638 2.74 -0.02 -4.67
C ASN A 638 3.35 -0.24 -6.05
N GLY A 639 4.30 0.59 -6.47
CA GLY A 639 5.10 0.39 -7.68
C GLY A 639 5.85 -0.93 -7.61
N CYS A 640 6.71 -1.09 -6.60
CA CYS A 640 7.48 -2.31 -6.36
C CYS A 640 6.59 -3.54 -6.16
N ALA A 641 5.49 -3.41 -5.42
CA ALA A 641 4.50 -4.46 -5.21
C ALA A 641 3.75 -4.81 -6.49
N THR A 642 3.52 -3.85 -7.37
CA THR A 642 2.91 -4.12 -8.68
C THR A 642 3.88 -4.89 -9.58
N LEU A 643 5.18 -4.57 -9.55
CA LEU A 643 6.21 -5.35 -10.24
C LEU A 643 6.29 -6.79 -9.68
N SER A 644 6.15 -6.95 -8.36
CA SER A 644 6.19 -8.27 -7.72
C SER A 644 4.96 -9.15 -8.01
N ARG A 645 3.85 -8.59 -8.49
CA ARG A 645 2.65 -9.36 -8.86
C ARG A 645 2.80 -10.17 -10.14
N SER A 646 3.72 -9.78 -11.02
CA SER A 646 3.97 -10.47 -12.30
C SER A 646 5.00 -11.58 -12.21
N VAL A 647 5.55 -11.85 -11.03
CA VAL A 647 6.67 -12.77 -10.85
C VAL A 647 6.30 -13.95 -9.96
N ASN A 648 6.93 -15.09 -10.24
CA ASN A 648 6.75 -16.31 -9.47
C ASN A 648 7.15 -16.08 -8.01
N ALA A 649 6.36 -16.59 -7.06
CA ALA A 649 6.59 -16.46 -5.62
C ALA A 649 8.03 -16.83 -5.19
N ARG A 650 8.63 -17.86 -5.80
CA ARG A 650 9.99 -18.32 -5.51
C ARG A 650 11.09 -17.38 -6.01
N ALA A 651 10.76 -16.52 -6.99
CA ALA A 651 11.68 -15.61 -7.66
C ALA A 651 11.33 -14.13 -7.42
N ILE A 652 10.44 -13.83 -6.46
CA ILE A 652 9.96 -12.46 -6.21
C ILE A 652 11.13 -11.50 -5.98
N GLY A 653 12.11 -11.85 -5.14
CA GLY A 653 13.24 -10.96 -4.83
C GLY A 653 14.01 -10.56 -6.09
N ILE A 654 14.59 -11.55 -6.79
CA ILE A 654 15.43 -11.34 -7.98
C ILE A 654 14.63 -10.66 -9.09
N ARG A 655 13.48 -11.22 -9.46
CA ARG A 655 12.74 -10.72 -10.63
C ARG A 655 12.09 -9.35 -10.40
N THR A 656 11.74 -9.01 -9.15
CA THR A 656 11.26 -7.64 -8.85
C THR A 656 12.40 -6.64 -8.99
N ILE A 657 13.61 -6.99 -8.56
CA ILE A 657 14.81 -6.16 -8.77
C ILE A 657 15.12 -5.98 -10.26
N ASP A 658 15.03 -7.04 -11.08
CA ASP A 658 15.24 -6.93 -12.53
C ASP A 658 14.25 -5.96 -13.19
N LEU A 659 12.96 -6.12 -12.88
CA LEU A 659 11.90 -5.22 -13.37
C LEU A 659 12.08 -3.78 -12.87
N TYR A 660 12.53 -3.62 -11.61
CA TYR A 660 12.84 -2.32 -11.04
C TYR A 660 13.98 -1.64 -11.81
N LYS A 661 15.06 -2.37 -12.14
CA LYS A 661 16.18 -1.83 -12.94
C LYS A 661 15.76 -1.37 -14.33
N VAL A 662 14.81 -2.06 -14.97
CA VAL A 662 14.20 -1.60 -16.24
C VAL A 662 13.42 -0.30 -16.04
N ALA A 663 12.64 -0.20 -14.96
CA ALA A 663 11.90 1.02 -14.64
C ALA A 663 12.84 2.20 -14.35
N VAL A 664 13.95 1.96 -13.65
CA VAL A 664 15.00 2.96 -13.40
C VAL A 664 15.66 3.41 -14.70
N ALA A 665 16.06 2.49 -15.59
CA ALA A 665 16.65 2.87 -16.88
C ALA A 665 15.72 3.72 -17.75
N SER A 666 14.41 3.48 -17.66
CA SER A 666 13.42 4.31 -18.35
C SER A 666 13.26 5.71 -17.73
N ALA A 667 13.52 5.84 -16.42
CA ALA A 667 13.37 7.09 -15.68
C ALA A 667 14.65 7.95 -15.66
N TRP A 668 15.81 7.32 -15.80
CA TRP A 668 17.13 7.92 -15.84
C TRP A 668 17.43 8.46 -17.23
#